data_AF-A0A493TJ05-F1
#
_entry.id   AF-A0A493TJ05-F1
#
_cell.length_a   1.000
_cell.length_b   1.000
_cell.length_c   1.000
_cell.angle_alpha   90.00
_cell.angle_beta   90.00
_cell.angle_gamma   90.00
#
_symmetry.space_group_name_H-M   'P 1'
#
loop_
_entity.id
_entity.type
_entity.pdbx_description
1 polymer ?
#
loop_
_entity_poly.entity_id
_entity_poly.type
_entity_poly.pdbx_seq_one_letter_code
_entity_poly.pdbx_strand_id
1 'polypeptide(L)'
;MLKKADKKDEEPGSGSNPFQHLEKSAVLQEARIFNETPINPRRCLHILTKILYLLNQGEHFGTTEATEAFFAMTRLFQSNDQTLRRMCYLTIKEMANISEDVIIVTSSLTKDMTGKEDVYRGPAIRALCRITDGTMLQAIERYMKQAIVDKVPSVSSSALVSSLHMMKISYDVVKRWINEAQEAASSDNIMVQYHALGLLYHLRKNDRLAVTKMLNKFTKSGLKSQFAYCMLIRIASKLLKESEEGHESPLFDFIESCLRNKHEMVIYEAASAIIHLPNCTARELAPAVSVLQLFCSSPKPVLRYAAVRTLNKVAMKHPSAVTACNLDLENLITDSNRSIATLAITTLLKTGSESSVDRLMKQISSFVSEISDEFKVVVVQAISALCQKYPRKHSVMMTFLSNMLRDDGGFEYKRAIVDCIISIIEENPESKESGLAHLCEFIEDCEHTVLATKILHLLGKEGPRTPSPSKYIRFIFNRVVLENEAVRAAAVSALAKFGAQNESLLPSILVLLQRCMMDSDDEVRDRATFYLNVLQQRQIALNAAYIFNGLTVSVPGMEKALHQYTLEPSDKPFDMKTVPLATAPIFEQKAEIALVTSKPEKVAPSRQDIFQEQVAPQAGVNFLLIRLNPSPRMVKFGFPRTGPSQGCGRKHSCSVLSLFLWSLFGFRSLFQLLLCFILGLVGGSECSACHWWQIWPRLSPWVCPPGLCHHPVVVEGAAASNTRRFQGKITKFLSGAPAKQRPAGCDL
;
A
#
# COMPACT_ATOMS: atom_id res chain seq x y z
N MET A 1 43.74 23.89 38.71
CA MET A 1 44.71 22.78 38.61
C MET A 1 44.08 21.65 37.82
N LEU A 2 44.73 21.20 36.75
CA LEU A 2 44.30 20.04 35.96
C LEU A 2 44.98 18.78 36.51
N LYS A 3 44.21 17.78 36.97
CA LYS A 3 44.76 16.44 37.20
C LYS A 3 44.77 15.69 35.87
N LYS A 4 45.95 15.16 35.49
CA LYS A 4 46.09 14.18 34.42
C LYS A 4 45.27 12.93 34.78
N ALA A 5 44.54 12.39 33.81
CA ALA A 5 44.11 11.00 33.82
C ALA A 5 45.10 10.21 32.95
N ASP A 6 45.44 8.99 33.38
CA ASP A 6 46.42 8.15 32.70
C ASP A 6 45.92 7.62 31.36
N LYS A 7 46.87 7.37 30.45
CA LYS A 7 46.61 6.62 29.21
C LYS A 7 46.25 5.18 29.56
N LYS A 8 45.11 4.73 29.04
CA LYS A 8 44.87 3.32 28.73
C LYS A 8 44.11 3.24 27.41
N ASP A 9 44.35 2.17 26.68
CA ASP A 9 44.08 2.06 25.25
C ASP A 9 42.57 2.01 24.94
N GLU A 10 42.13 2.87 24.01
CA GLU A 10 40.86 2.69 23.29
C GLU A 10 41.11 2.84 21.78
N GLU A 11 40.47 1.96 21.01
CA GLU A 11 40.63 1.84 19.56
C GLU A 11 40.04 3.05 18.81
N PRO A 12 40.59 3.42 17.64
CA PRO A 12 40.03 4.47 16.79
C PRO A 12 38.78 3.95 16.04
N GLY A 13 37.70 3.64 16.76
CA GLY A 13 36.55 2.92 16.19
C GLY A 13 35.17 3.14 16.84
N SER A 14 35.06 3.87 17.96
CA SER A 14 33.76 4.09 18.63
C SER A 14 33.52 5.56 18.98
N GLY A 15 32.83 6.27 18.08
CA GLY A 15 32.19 7.54 18.40
C GLY A 15 30.93 7.31 19.26
N SER A 16 31.10 6.80 20.48
CA SER A 16 30.00 6.62 21.43
C SER A 16 29.32 7.97 21.69
N ASN A 17 27.98 7.97 21.80
CA ASN A 17 27.26 9.21 21.99
C ASN A 17 27.56 9.73 23.42
N PRO A 18 28.07 10.96 23.60
CA PRO A 18 28.43 11.49 24.92
C PRO A 18 27.24 11.65 25.89
N PHE A 19 26.02 11.39 25.42
CA PHE A 19 24.78 11.41 26.20
C PHE A 19 24.13 10.01 26.37
N GLN A 20 24.79 8.93 25.95
CA GLN A 20 24.21 7.57 25.89
C GLN A 20 23.84 6.93 27.24
N HIS A 21 24.35 7.48 28.35
CA HIS A 21 24.12 6.99 29.72
C HIS A 21 23.72 8.11 30.68
N LEU A 22 22.85 9.03 30.24
CA LEU A 22 22.28 10.06 31.12
C LEU A 22 21.16 9.50 31.99
N GLU A 23 21.19 9.80 33.29
CA GLU A 23 20.07 9.56 34.21
C GLU A 23 19.25 10.84 34.41
N LYS A 24 17.93 10.81 34.19
CA LYS A 24 17.05 11.97 34.37
C LYS A 24 17.19 12.65 35.73
N SER A 25 17.27 11.88 36.80
CA SER A 25 17.47 12.37 38.17
C SER A 25 18.75 13.22 38.30
N ALA A 26 19.86 12.76 37.74
CA ALA A 26 21.13 13.48 37.73
C ALA A 26 21.05 14.77 36.88
N VAL A 27 20.43 14.71 35.70
CA VAL A 27 20.26 15.87 34.82
C VAL A 27 19.37 16.95 35.44
N LEU A 28 18.28 16.55 36.12
CA LEU A 28 17.40 17.47 36.86
C LEU A 28 18.10 18.08 38.09
N GLN A 29 18.99 17.33 38.75
CA GLN A 29 19.83 17.89 39.82
C GLN A 29 20.86 18.89 39.26
N GLU A 30 21.49 18.61 38.13
CA GLU A 30 22.38 19.55 37.43
C GLU A 30 21.65 20.84 37.04
N ALA A 31 20.38 20.80 36.66
CA ALA A 31 19.57 21.98 36.30
C ALA A 31 19.49 23.04 37.41
N ARG A 32 19.79 22.70 38.67
CA ARG A 32 19.91 23.68 39.78
C ARG A 32 21.00 24.73 39.52
N ILE A 33 22.01 24.41 38.70
CA ILE A 33 23.09 25.32 38.25
C ILE A 33 22.54 26.55 37.51
N PHE A 34 21.33 26.48 36.93
CA PHE A 34 20.69 27.65 36.31
C PHE A 34 20.41 28.81 37.30
N ASN A 35 20.45 28.55 38.60
CA ASN A 35 20.31 29.54 39.67
C ASN A 35 21.64 30.14 40.15
N GLU A 36 22.80 29.68 39.65
CA GLU A 36 24.11 30.23 40.01
C GLU A 36 24.31 31.66 39.48
N THR A 37 24.88 32.54 40.31
CA THR A 37 25.29 33.90 39.94
C THR A 37 26.80 34.04 40.17
N PRO A 38 27.61 34.36 39.14
CA PRO A 38 27.24 34.63 37.75
C PRO A 38 26.89 33.37 36.95
N ILE A 39 25.92 33.49 36.04
CA ILE A 39 25.50 32.42 35.13
C ILE A 39 26.67 32.02 34.21
N ASN A 40 26.98 30.72 34.13
CA ASN A 40 27.99 30.18 33.21
C ASN A 40 27.31 29.61 31.94
N PRO A 41 27.35 30.29 30.78
CA PRO A 41 26.58 29.88 29.61
C PRO A 41 26.96 28.51 29.08
N ARG A 42 28.26 28.13 29.12
CA ARG A 42 28.73 26.84 28.60
C ARG A 42 28.20 25.65 29.41
N ARG A 43 28.17 25.77 30.74
CA ARG A 43 27.60 24.72 31.62
C ARG A 43 26.09 24.64 31.44
N CYS A 44 25.40 25.78 31.43
CA CYS A 44 23.94 25.81 31.25
C CYS A 44 23.51 25.25 29.88
N LEU A 45 24.24 25.57 28.81
CA LEU A 45 24.06 24.99 27.48
C LEU A 45 24.15 23.46 27.49
N HIS A 46 25.19 22.90 28.12
CA HIS A 46 25.38 21.46 28.19
C HIS A 46 24.22 20.76 28.92
N ILE A 47 23.72 21.34 30.01
CA ILE A 47 22.60 20.80 30.78
C ILE A 47 21.28 20.91 29.99
N LEU A 48 21.01 22.03 29.30
CA LEU A 48 19.84 22.14 28.41
C LEU A 48 19.90 21.11 27.27
N THR A 49 21.09 20.85 26.71
CA THR A 49 21.28 19.77 25.72
C THR A 49 20.98 18.40 26.31
N LYS A 50 21.40 18.10 27.54
CA LYS A 50 21.05 16.85 28.25
C LYS A 50 19.53 16.71 28.41
N ILE A 51 18.84 17.76 28.89
CA ILE A 51 17.37 17.75 29.06
C ILE A 51 16.67 17.48 27.71
N LEU A 52 17.05 18.21 26.66
CA LEU A 52 16.49 18.03 25.32
C LEU A 52 16.82 16.65 24.72
N TYR A 53 17.98 16.07 25.03
CA TYR A 53 18.32 14.72 24.59
C TYR A 53 17.39 13.69 25.23
N LEU A 54 17.18 13.75 26.55
CA LEU A 54 16.26 12.84 27.27
C LEU A 54 14.82 12.96 26.75
N LEU A 55 14.33 14.18 26.53
CA LEU A 55 13.02 14.41 25.91
C LEU A 55 12.92 13.79 24.50
N ASN A 56 13.96 13.91 23.67
CA ASN A 56 14.00 13.33 22.32
C ASN A 56 14.15 11.79 22.31
N GLN A 57 14.71 11.19 23.36
CA GLN A 57 14.68 9.73 23.56
C GLN A 57 13.31 9.23 24.02
N GLY A 58 12.35 10.12 24.30
CA GLY A 58 11.01 9.78 24.77
C GLY A 58 10.93 9.54 26.27
N GLU A 59 11.89 10.02 27.07
CA GLU A 59 11.82 9.88 28.52
C GLU A 59 10.74 10.79 29.13
N HIS A 60 9.94 10.23 30.03
CA HIS A 60 8.84 10.95 30.66
C HIS A 60 9.31 11.78 31.88
N PHE A 61 9.21 13.10 31.74
CA PHE A 61 9.32 14.05 32.84
C PHE A 61 7.94 14.19 33.50
N GLY A 62 7.89 14.15 34.83
CA GLY A 62 6.68 14.48 35.58
C GLY A 62 6.38 15.97 35.48
N THR A 63 5.10 16.35 35.58
CA THR A 63 4.67 17.76 35.49
C THR A 63 5.39 18.67 36.49
N THR A 64 5.58 18.20 37.73
CA THR A 64 6.34 18.92 38.78
C THR A 64 7.82 19.05 38.42
N GLU A 65 8.48 17.95 38.05
CA GLU A 65 9.89 17.91 37.62
C GLU A 65 10.15 18.88 36.44
N ALA A 66 9.25 18.86 35.45
CA ALA A 66 9.31 19.74 34.28
C ALA A 66 9.12 21.20 34.67
N THR A 67 8.14 21.51 35.53
CA THR A 67 7.86 22.87 35.99
C THR A 67 9.01 23.45 36.82
N GLU A 68 9.61 22.68 37.72
CA GLU A 68 10.80 23.10 38.49
C GLU A 68 11.99 23.42 37.56
N ALA A 69 12.29 22.53 36.60
CA ALA A 69 13.36 22.75 35.63
C ALA A 69 13.08 23.92 34.68
N PHE A 70 11.80 24.11 34.29
CA PHE A 70 11.36 25.24 33.47
C PHE A 70 11.50 26.57 34.23
N PHE A 71 11.10 26.63 35.50
CA PHE A 71 11.29 27.79 36.37
C PHE A 71 12.77 28.11 36.59
N ALA A 72 13.62 27.11 36.84
CA ALA A 72 15.07 27.31 36.94
C ALA A 72 15.66 27.89 35.64
N MET A 73 15.22 27.39 34.47
CA MET A 73 15.62 27.90 33.16
C MET A 73 15.26 29.38 32.95
N THR A 74 14.19 29.91 33.56
CA THR A 74 13.80 31.33 33.36
C THR A 74 14.91 32.32 33.73
N ARG A 75 15.76 32.00 34.72
CA ARG A 75 16.89 32.85 35.11
C ARG A 75 17.93 33.00 34.03
N LEU A 76 18.06 32.03 33.13
CA LEU A 76 19.01 32.08 32.02
C LEU A 76 18.74 33.27 31.08
N PHE A 77 17.53 33.84 31.07
CA PHE A 77 17.19 35.08 30.34
C PHE A 77 17.99 36.31 30.78
N GLN A 78 18.68 36.28 31.92
CA GLN A 78 19.58 37.34 32.36
C GLN A 78 20.92 37.36 31.60
N SER A 79 21.31 36.26 30.96
CA SER A 79 22.56 36.16 30.19
C SER A 79 22.38 36.64 28.75
N ASN A 80 23.28 37.49 28.25
CA ASN A 80 23.26 37.99 26.87
C ASN A 80 23.90 37.02 25.84
N ASP A 81 24.18 35.75 26.21
CA ASP A 81 24.74 34.76 25.28
C ASP A 81 23.70 34.30 24.26
N GLN A 82 23.98 34.54 22.96
CA GLN A 82 23.06 34.23 21.88
C GLN A 82 22.75 32.73 21.73
N THR A 83 23.71 31.86 22.04
CA THR A 83 23.56 30.41 21.90
C THR A 83 22.69 29.88 23.03
N LEU A 84 22.96 30.32 24.26
CA LEU A 84 22.14 30.03 25.43
C LEU A 84 20.71 30.52 25.23
N ARG A 85 20.51 31.73 24.70
CA ARG A 85 19.16 32.26 24.40
C ARG A 85 18.41 31.39 23.39
N ARG A 86 19.06 30.96 22.30
CA ARG A 86 18.46 30.02 21.33
C ARG A 86 18.07 28.68 21.96
N MET A 87 18.91 28.13 22.84
CA MET A 87 18.61 26.88 23.55
C MET A 87 17.48 27.04 24.57
N CYS A 88 17.34 28.20 25.22
CA CYS A 88 16.18 28.52 26.06
C CYS A 88 14.89 28.48 25.23
N TYR A 89 14.83 29.12 24.06
CA TYR A 89 13.64 29.10 23.20
C TYR A 89 13.25 27.69 22.73
N LEU A 90 14.24 26.85 22.41
CA LEU A 90 14.00 25.46 22.01
C LEU A 90 13.43 24.67 23.20
N THR A 91 14.06 24.77 24.37
CA THR A 91 13.64 24.08 25.59
C THR A 91 12.24 24.51 26.04
N ILE A 92 11.91 25.81 25.95
CA ILE A 92 10.55 26.31 26.19
C ILE A 92 9.53 25.59 25.29
N LYS A 93 9.80 25.51 23.97
CA LYS A 93 8.83 24.93 23.02
C LYS A 93 8.49 23.46 23.29
N GLU A 94 9.47 22.69 23.76
CA GLU A 94 9.28 21.26 24.04
C GLU A 94 8.68 21.03 25.43
N MET A 95 9.12 21.77 26.45
CA MET A 95 8.62 21.65 27.83
C MET A 95 7.25 22.31 28.07
N ALA A 96 6.81 23.21 27.18
CA ALA A 96 5.55 23.97 27.34
C ALA A 96 4.27 23.14 27.41
N ASN A 97 4.25 21.88 26.92
CA ASN A 97 3.06 21.02 27.04
C ASN A 97 3.11 20.11 28.28
N ILE A 98 4.23 20.13 29.03
CA ILE A 98 4.48 19.24 30.19
C ILE A 98 4.50 20.04 31.49
N SER A 99 4.92 21.30 31.42
CA SER A 99 5.07 22.19 32.58
C SER A 99 3.80 23.01 32.83
N GLU A 100 3.55 23.37 34.08
CA GLU A 100 2.51 24.33 34.48
C GLU A 100 3.07 25.77 34.50
N ASP A 101 2.18 26.77 34.59
CA ASP A 101 2.52 28.21 34.71
C ASP A 101 3.56 28.77 33.70
N VAL A 102 3.63 28.15 32.52
CA VAL A 102 4.54 28.46 31.40
C VAL A 102 4.49 29.94 30.99
N ILE A 103 3.37 30.62 31.27
CA ILE A 103 3.13 32.06 31.05
C ILE A 103 4.20 32.96 31.72
N ILE A 104 4.92 32.48 32.75
CA ILE A 104 5.97 33.24 33.44
C ILE A 104 7.06 33.82 32.49
N VAL A 105 7.38 33.16 31.37
CA VAL A 105 8.35 33.68 30.39
C VAL A 105 7.80 34.70 29.40
N THR A 106 6.47 34.96 29.37
CA THR A 106 5.83 35.85 28.40
C THR A 106 6.44 37.26 28.40
N SER A 107 6.80 37.80 29.56
CA SER A 107 7.45 39.13 29.66
C SER A 107 8.85 39.14 29.03
N SER A 108 9.65 38.11 29.28
CA SER A 108 10.99 37.94 28.69
C SER A 108 10.91 37.75 27.18
N LEU A 109 10.00 36.89 26.69
CA LEU A 109 9.79 36.68 25.25
C LEU A 109 9.26 37.94 24.55
N THR A 110 8.42 38.74 25.22
CA THR A 110 7.92 40.02 24.68
C THR A 110 9.02 41.08 24.60
N LYS A 111 9.91 41.13 25.60
CA LYS A 111 11.13 41.95 25.57
C LYS A 111 12.04 41.54 24.41
N ASP A 112 12.26 40.24 24.20
CA ASP A 112 13.15 39.74 23.14
C ASP A 112 12.51 39.89 21.73
N MET A 113 11.19 39.84 21.61
CA MET A 113 10.43 40.16 20.38
C MET A 113 10.54 41.64 19.98
N THR A 114 10.54 42.55 20.95
CA THR A 114 10.60 44.01 20.74
C THR A 114 12.01 44.58 20.86
N GLY A 115 13.00 43.76 21.22
CA GLY A 115 14.39 44.15 21.39
C GLY A 115 15.08 44.57 20.09
N LYS A 116 16.23 45.23 20.23
CA LYS A 116 17.05 45.69 19.09
C LYS A 116 17.80 44.56 18.36
N GLU A 117 17.89 43.37 18.96
CA GLU A 117 18.65 42.24 18.42
C GLU A 117 17.76 41.33 17.56
N ASP A 118 17.78 41.55 16.24
CA ASP A 118 16.97 40.78 15.27
C ASP A 118 17.18 39.26 15.33
N VAL A 119 18.33 38.82 15.84
CA VAL A 119 18.66 37.40 16.10
C VAL A 119 17.69 36.76 17.11
N TYR A 120 17.16 37.53 18.06
CA TYR A 120 16.25 37.05 19.10
C TYR A 120 14.78 37.16 18.69
N ARG A 121 14.41 38.23 17.98
CA ARG A 121 13.02 38.59 17.70
C ARG A 121 12.22 37.46 17.04
N GLY A 122 12.73 36.90 15.94
CA GLY A 122 12.08 35.80 15.22
C GLY A 122 11.90 34.51 16.05
N PRO A 123 12.97 33.98 16.68
CA PRO A 123 12.86 32.86 17.61
C PRO A 123 11.95 33.12 18.82
N ALA A 124 11.99 34.32 19.42
CA ALA A 124 11.15 34.70 20.55
C ALA A 124 9.66 34.69 20.19
N ILE A 125 9.29 35.21 19.02
CA ILE A 125 7.91 35.12 18.48
C ILE A 125 7.46 33.66 18.40
N ARG A 126 8.27 32.75 17.83
CA ARG A 126 7.90 31.33 17.70
C ARG A 126 7.78 30.60 19.04
N ALA A 127 8.56 31.00 20.05
CA ALA A 127 8.42 30.48 21.41
C ALA A 127 7.17 31.05 22.10
N LEU A 128 6.92 32.35 21.97
CA LEU A 128 5.77 33.04 22.58
C LEU A 128 4.45 32.49 22.05
N CYS A 129 4.32 32.39 20.73
CA CYS A 129 3.11 31.86 20.08
C CYS A 129 2.91 30.35 20.30
N ARG A 130 3.89 29.63 20.88
CA ARG A 130 3.73 28.23 21.32
C ARG A 130 3.11 28.12 22.71
N ILE A 131 3.30 29.13 23.56
CA ILE A 131 2.83 29.18 24.96
C ILE A 131 1.59 30.07 25.15
N THR A 132 1.28 30.91 24.18
CA THR A 132 0.10 31.80 24.20
C THR A 132 -1.18 31.00 24.05
N ASP A 133 -2.12 31.21 24.97
CA ASP A 133 -3.47 30.66 24.96
C ASP A 133 -4.47 31.61 24.26
N GLY A 134 -5.75 31.25 24.25
CA GLY A 134 -6.79 32.09 23.65
C GLY A 134 -7.02 33.43 24.36
N THR A 135 -6.72 33.52 25.67
CA THR A 135 -6.95 34.74 26.47
C THR A 135 -5.85 35.77 26.27
N MET A 136 -4.58 35.35 26.32
CA MET A 136 -3.42 36.21 26.12
C MET A 136 -3.20 36.61 24.65
N LEU A 137 -3.86 35.95 23.71
CA LEU A 137 -3.72 36.24 22.28
C LEU A 137 -3.98 37.71 21.92
N GLN A 138 -4.95 38.34 22.60
CA GLN A 138 -5.29 39.75 22.40
C GLN A 138 -4.19 40.68 22.94
N ALA A 139 -3.52 40.31 24.04
CA ALA A 139 -2.43 41.11 24.60
C ALA A 139 -1.21 41.20 23.67
N ILE A 140 -0.98 40.17 22.85
CA ILE A 140 0.12 40.15 21.87
C ILE A 140 -0.27 40.59 20.45
N GLU A 141 -1.56 40.84 20.17
CA GLU A 141 -2.08 41.21 18.83
C GLU A 141 -1.31 42.40 18.22
N ARG A 142 -1.06 43.47 19.00
CA ARG A 142 -0.34 44.65 18.52
C ARG A 142 1.08 44.33 18.06
N TYR A 143 1.80 43.52 18.83
CA TYR A 143 3.18 43.14 18.50
C TYR A 143 3.22 42.20 17.30
N MET A 144 2.28 41.28 17.18
CA MET A 144 2.17 40.37 16.02
C MET A 144 1.91 41.14 14.73
N LYS A 145 1.00 42.11 14.73
CA LYS A 145 0.76 43.00 13.57
C LYS A 145 2.02 43.73 13.13
N GLN A 146 2.74 44.34 14.07
CA GLN A 146 4.02 45.00 13.80
C GLN A 146 5.09 44.03 13.27
N ALA A 147 5.16 42.82 13.83
CA ALA A 147 6.11 41.81 13.39
C ALA A 147 5.81 41.26 11.99
N ILE A 148 4.53 41.14 11.59
CA ILE A 148 4.12 40.68 10.25
C ILE A 148 4.64 41.60 9.14
N VAL A 149 4.57 42.92 9.33
CA VAL A 149 5.06 43.93 8.37
C VAL A 149 6.50 44.40 8.65
N ASP A 150 7.25 43.65 9.47
CA ASP A 150 8.62 44.02 9.81
C ASP A 150 9.57 43.96 8.61
N LYS A 151 10.49 44.93 8.54
CA LYS A 151 11.48 45.04 7.46
C LYS A 151 12.46 43.86 7.44
N VAL A 152 12.68 43.20 8.58
CA VAL A 152 13.60 42.07 8.71
C VAL A 152 12.87 40.78 8.32
N PRO A 153 13.24 40.12 7.20
CA PRO A 153 12.45 39.01 6.67
C PRO A 153 12.32 37.81 7.60
N SER A 154 13.30 37.56 8.49
CA SER A 154 13.24 36.48 9.47
C SER A 154 12.18 36.72 10.55
N VAL A 155 11.92 37.98 10.91
CA VAL A 155 10.90 38.40 11.89
C VAL A 155 9.52 38.27 11.26
N SER A 156 9.30 38.90 10.10
CA SER A 156 8.04 38.80 9.34
C SER A 156 7.67 37.35 8.99
N SER A 157 8.62 36.58 8.47
CA SER A 157 8.43 35.15 8.18
C SER A 157 8.06 34.34 9.44
N SER A 158 8.69 34.63 10.59
CA SER A 158 8.35 33.97 11.87
C SER A 158 6.97 34.36 12.38
N ALA A 159 6.59 35.63 12.26
CA ALA A 159 5.29 36.14 12.68
C ALA A 159 4.15 35.57 11.82
N LEU A 160 4.33 35.49 10.50
CA LEU A 160 3.36 34.89 9.57
C LEU A 160 3.12 33.41 9.84
N VAL A 161 4.18 32.62 10.01
CA VAL A 161 4.06 31.18 10.34
C VAL A 161 3.43 31.00 11.73
N SER A 162 3.83 31.80 12.72
CA SER A 162 3.25 31.72 14.07
C SER A 162 1.77 32.09 14.06
N SER A 163 1.37 33.13 13.32
CA SER A 163 -0.03 33.52 13.11
C SER A 163 -0.85 32.35 12.55
N LEU A 164 -0.31 31.60 11.58
CA LEU A 164 -0.97 30.41 11.03
C LEU A 164 -1.17 29.30 12.08
N HIS A 165 -0.23 29.11 13.01
CA HIS A 165 -0.44 28.19 14.15
C HIS A 165 -1.52 28.72 15.10
N MET A 166 -1.52 30.03 15.39
CA MET A 166 -2.47 30.69 16.29
C MET A 166 -3.92 30.68 15.77
N MET A 167 -4.13 30.58 14.45
CA MET A 167 -5.46 30.37 13.85
C MET A 167 -6.18 29.13 14.40
N LYS A 168 -5.45 28.12 14.90
CA LYS A 168 -6.04 26.93 15.55
C LYS A 168 -6.56 27.21 16.96
N ILE A 169 -6.06 28.26 17.61
CA ILE A 169 -6.39 28.66 18.98
C ILE A 169 -7.55 29.66 18.95
N SER A 170 -7.43 30.72 18.13
CA SER A 170 -8.53 31.65 17.88
C SER A 170 -8.44 32.21 16.46
N TYR A 171 -9.40 31.80 15.64
CA TYR A 171 -9.51 32.27 14.26
C TYR A 171 -9.90 33.75 14.17
N ASP A 172 -10.84 34.21 15.01
CA ASP A 172 -11.43 35.55 14.91
C ASP A 172 -10.47 36.68 15.26
N VAL A 173 -9.48 36.43 16.14
CA VAL A 173 -8.41 37.39 16.42
C VAL A 173 -7.45 37.49 15.22
N VAL A 174 -6.93 36.36 14.73
CA VAL A 174 -5.98 36.35 13.60
C VAL A 174 -6.63 36.83 12.30
N LYS A 175 -7.94 36.66 12.11
CA LYS A 175 -8.70 37.22 10.98
C LYS A 175 -8.63 38.74 10.90
N ARG A 176 -8.35 39.45 12.00
CA ARG A 176 -8.14 40.91 12.00
C ARG A 176 -6.81 41.32 11.37
N TRP A 177 -5.91 40.37 11.10
CA TRP A 177 -4.53 40.62 10.65
C TRP A 177 -4.39 40.44 9.12
N ILE A 178 -5.52 40.37 8.40
CA ILE A 178 -5.58 40.18 6.95
C ILE A 178 -4.90 41.33 6.20
N ASN A 179 -4.94 42.56 6.72
CA ASN A 179 -4.36 43.73 6.05
C ASN A 179 -2.83 43.68 6.07
N GLU A 180 -2.27 43.40 7.25
CA GLU A 180 -0.85 43.21 7.50
C GLU A 180 -0.30 42.01 6.69
N ALA A 181 -1.03 40.90 6.67
CA ALA A 181 -0.70 39.76 5.81
C ALA A 181 -0.82 40.10 4.31
N GLN A 182 -1.75 40.97 3.91
CA GLN A 182 -1.93 41.41 2.53
C GLN A 182 -0.83 42.36 2.05
N GLU A 183 -0.27 43.16 2.95
CA GLU A 183 0.94 43.96 2.73
C GLU A 183 2.18 43.06 2.63
N ALA A 184 2.39 42.16 3.60
CA ALA A 184 3.51 41.22 3.60
C ALA A 184 3.55 40.30 2.36
N ALA A 185 2.40 39.97 1.76
CA ALA A 185 2.35 39.20 0.51
C ALA A 185 2.86 39.97 -0.73
N SER A 186 2.93 41.30 -0.66
CA SER A 186 3.59 42.15 -1.65
C SER A 186 5.10 42.30 -1.41
N SER A 187 5.67 41.64 -0.38
CA SER A 187 7.10 41.71 -0.05
C SER A 187 7.99 41.13 -1.14
N ASP A 188 9.16 41.73 -1.32
CA ASP A 188 10.21 41.27 -2.22
C ASP A 188 10.91 39.98 -1.74
N ASN A 189 10.76 39.64 -0.46
CA ASN A 189 11.41 38.44 0.08
C ASN A 189 10.62 37.16 -0.25
N ILE A 190 11.32 36.19 -0.85
CA ILE A 190 10.79 34.90 -1.30
C ILE A 190 9.98 34.17 -0.20
N MET A 191 10.46 34.15 1.04
CA MET A 191 9.81 33.41 2.13
C MET A 191 8.68 34.21 2.78
N VAL A 192 8.83 35.53 2.92
CA VAL A 192 7.77 36.40 3.45
C VAL A 192 6.55 36.36 2.53
N GLN A 193 6.74 36.55 1.22
CA GLN A 193 5.66 36.45 0.23
C GLN A 193 4.95 35.08 0.26
N TYR A 194 5.73 33.99 0.39
CA TYR A 194 5.18 32.64 0.48
C TYR A 194 4.34 32.43 1.76
N HIS A 195 4.89 32.75 2.94
CA HIS A 195 4.18 32.58 4.21
C HIS A 195 2.96 33.51 4.33
N ALA A 196 3.04 34.71 3.76
CA ALA A 196 1.92 35.66 3.72
C ALA A 196 0.79 35.15 2.81
N LEU A 197 1.10 34.66 1.60
CA LEU A 197 0.11 33.99 0.75
C LEU A 197 -0.48 32.74 1.45
N GLY A 198 0.36 32.01 2.20
CA GLY A 198 -0.03 30.88 3.04
C GLY A 198 -1.11 31.23 4.07
N LEU A 199 -0.85 32.28 4.86
CA LEU A 199 -1.75 32.80 5.87
C LEU A 199 -3.03 33.37 5.25
N LEU A 200 -2.92 34.19 4.19
CA LEU A 200 -4.07 34.78 3.49
C LEU A 200 -5.00 33.72 2.90
N TYR A 201 -4.45 32.67 2.27
CA TYR A 201 -5.26 31.56 1.78
C TYR A 201 -6.03 30.90 2.92
N HIS A 202 -5.36 30.58 4.03
CA HIS A 202 -6.00 29.93 5.17
C HIS A 202 -7.09 30.79 5.83
N LEU A 203 -6.91 32.10 5.88
CA LEU A 203 -7.90 33.06 6.39
C LEU A 203 -9.08 33.25 5.42
N ARG A 204 -8.88 33.04 4.12
CA ARG A 204 -9.90 33.23 3.08
C ARG A 204 -10.52 31.92 2.57
N LYS A 205 -9.99 30.74 2.89
CA LYS A 205 -10.36 29.44 2.30
C LYS A 205 -11.86 29.07 2.38
N ASN A 206 -12.60 29.67 3.32
CA ASN A 206 -14.04 29.46 3.51
C ASN A 206 -14.90 30.39 2.63
N ASP A 207 -14.31 31.43 2.03
CA ASP A 207 -14.94 32.40 1.13
C ASP A 207 -14.31 32.27 -0.27
N ARG A 208 -15.03 31.58 -1.16
CA ARG A 208 -14.59 31.35 -2.55
C ARG A 208 -14.33 32.67 -3.29
N LEU A 209 -15.15 33.69 -3.10
CA LEU A 209 -15.01 34.97 -3.79
C LEU A 209 -13.74 35.71 -3.34
N ALA A 210 -13.42 35.66 -2.04
CA ALA A 210 -12.18 36.23 -1.52
C ALA A 210 -10.93 35.49 -2.01
N VAL A 211 -10.98 34.15 -2.17
CA VAL A 211 -9.87 33.39 -2.77
C VAL A 211 -9.72 33.72 -4.26
N THR A 212 -10.80 33.77 -5.05
CA THR A 212 -10.74 34.12 -6.48
C THR A 212 -10.22 35.55 -6.69
N LYS A 213 -10.68 36.53 -5.89
CA LYS A 213 -10.15 37.91 -5.94
C LYS A 213 -8.65 37.98 -5.61
N MET A 214 -8.21 37.19 -4.61
CA MET A 214 -6.80 37.09 -4.24
C MET A 214 -5.95 36.47 -5.37
N LEU A 215 -6.45 35.39 -5.98
CA LEU A 215 -5.81 34.71 -7.10
C LEU A 215 -5.64 35.66 -8.29
N ASN A 216 -6.73 36.32 -8.73
CA ASN A 216 -6.71 37.29 -9.82
C ASN A 216 -5.76 38.47 -9.58
N LYS A 217 -5.54 38.89 -8.33
CA LYS A 217 -4.53 39.90 -7.98
C LYS A 217 -3.11 39.38 -8.25
N PHE A 218 -2.74 38.22 -7.71
CA PHE A 218 -1.37 37.70 -7.81
C PHE A 218 -1.03 37.14 -9.19
N THR A 219 -2.01 36.62 -9.94
CA THR A 219 -1.86 36.29 -11.36
C THR A 219 -1.45 37.52 -12.18
N LYS A 220 -2.05 38.69 -11.91
CA LYS A 220 -1.77 39.94 -12.65
C LYS A 220 -0.49 40.66 -12.20
N SER A 221 -0.18 40.65 -10.90
CA SER A 221 1.03 41.32 -10.38
C SER A 221 2.31 40.51 -10.62
N GLY A 222 2.19 39.21 -10.91
CA GLY A 222 3.28 38.26 -10.80
C GLY A 222 3.67 37.99 -9.34
N LEU A 223 4.54 37.01 -9.15
CA LEU A 223 5.16 36.65 -7.87
C LEU A 223 6.67 36.57 -8.04
N LYS A 224 7.43 36.81 -6.97
CA LYS A 224 8.89 36.64 -6.92
C LYS A 224 9.28 35.28 -6.33
N SER A 225 8.40 34.68 -5.52
CA SER A 225 8.66 33.41 -4.84
C SER A 225 8.17 32.19 -5.63
N GLN A 226 9.09 31.27 -5.94
CA GLN A 226 8.77 29.97 -6.54
C GLN A 226 7.81 29.14 -5.66
N PHE A 227 7.91 29.26 -4.34
CA PHE A 227 7.02 28.57 -3.40
C PHE A 227 5.62 29.17 -3.40
N ALA A 228 5.51 30.50 -3.52
CA ALA A 228 4.22 31.18 -3.69
C ALA A 228 3.57 30.80 -5.02
N TYR A 229 4.32 30.70 -6.12
CA TYR A 229 3.81 30.17 -7.40
C TYR A 229 3.24 28.76 -7.26
N CYS A 230 3.99 27.83 -6.67
CA CYS A 230 3.51 26.45 -6.46
C CYS A 230 2.24 26.42 -5.60
N MET A 231 2.16 27.26 -4.57
CA MET A 231 0.94 27.40 -3.77
C MET A 231 -0.23 27.99 -4.57
N LEU A 232 0.02 29.00 -5.39
CA LEU A 232 -1.00 29.65 -6.21
C LEU A 232 -1.55 28.69 -7.28
N ILE A 233 -0.70 27.87 -7.91
CA ILE A 233 -1.08 26.79 -8.83
C ILE A 233 -1.97 25.76 -8.12
N ARG A 234 -1.64 25.33 -6.90
CA ARG A 234 -2.49 24.40 -6.12
C ARG A 234 -3.85 24.99 -5.79
N ILE A 235 -3.91 26.29 -5.47
CA ILE A 235 -5.17 27.00 -5.20
C ILE A 235 -6.00 27.11 -6.50
N ALA A 236 -5.38 27.50 -7.61
CA ALA A 236 -6.02 27.57 -8.92
C ALA A 236 -6.57 26.21 -9.35
N SER A 237 -5.75 25.15 -9.31
CA SER A 237 -6.17 23.78 -9.63
C SER A 237 -7.31 23.28 -8.74
N LYS A 238 -7.36 23.67 -7.46
CA LYS A 238 -8.50 23.36 -6.58
C LYS A 238 -9.77 24.08 -7.04
N LEU A 239 -9.72 25.40 -7.25
CA LEU A 239 -10.88 26.17 -7.70
C LEU A 239 -11.38 25.72 -9.07
N LEU A 240 -10.48 25.34 -9.98
CA LEU A 240 -10.80 24.86 -11.32
C LEU A 240 -11.60 23.56 -11.29
N LYS A 241 -11.26 22.64 -10.39
CA LYS A 241 -12.02 21.39 -10.15
C LYS A 241 -13.40 21.62 -9.56
N GLU A 242 -13.62 22.77 -8.94
CA GLU A 242 -14.89 23.19 -8.37
C GLU A 242 -15.62 24.19 -9.28
N SER A 243 -15.20 24.39 -10.54
CA SER A 243 -15.78 25.36 -11.49
C SER A 243 -16.51 24.67 -12.63
N GLU A 244 -17.67 25.20 -13.02
CA GLU A 244 -18.44 24.71 -14.18
C GLU A 244 -17.78 25.08 -15.51
N GLU A 245 -17.06 26.22 -15.55
CA GLU A 245 -16.29 26.68 -16.72
C GLU A 245 -15.15 25.72 -17.12
N GLY A 246 -14.75 24.80 -16.26
CA GLY A 246 -13.69 23.82 -16.52
C GLY A 246 -12.43 24.47 -17.09
N HIS A 247 -11.98 24.01 -18.26
CA HIS A 247 -10.73 24.47 -18.89
C HIS A 247 -10.84 25.79 -19.67
N GLU A 248 -12.04 26.35 -19.87
CA GLU A 248 -12.22 27.68 -20.48
C GLU A 248 -12.01 28.83 -19.47
N SER A 249 -11.83 28.50 -18.19
CA SER A 249 -11.61 29.49 -17.14
C SER A 249 -10.20 30.10 -17.24
N PRO A 250 -10.01 31.43 -17.03
CA PRO A 250 -8.69 32.09 -17.06
C PRO A 250 -7.71 31.60 -15.97
N LEU A 251 -8.17 30.72 -15.08
CA LEU A 251 -7.30 29.98 -14.16
C LEU A 251 -6.51 28.87 -14.85
N PHE A 252 -7.04 28.28 -15.93
CA PHE A 252 -6.31 27.31 -16.76
C PHE A 252 -5.17 28.01 -17.51
N ASP A 253 -5.45 29.12 -18.19
CA ASP A 253 -4.45 29.97 -18.87
C ASP A 253 -3.29 30.35 -17.94
N PHE A 254 -3.59 30.68 -16.68
CA PHE A 254 -2.57 30.95 -15.68
C PHE A 254 -1.68 29.73 -15.41
N ILE A 255 -2.25 28.53 -15.22
CA ILE A 255 -1.48 27.31 -14.99
C ILE A 255 -0.66 26.94 -16.24
N GLU A 256 -1.22 27.07 -17.45
CA GLU A 256 -0.48 26.84 -18.69
C GLU A 256 0.68 27.83 -18.84
N SER A 257 0.48 29.12 -18.54
CA SER A 257 1.56 30.12 -18.56
C SER A 257 2.70 29.78 -17.61
N CYS A 258 2.41 29.09 -16.49
CA CYS A 258 3.41 28.65 -15.52
C CYS A 258 4.32 27.52 -16.03
N LEU A 259 3.96 26.83 -17.11
CA LEU A 259 4.85 25.86 -17.78
C LEU A 259 6.11 26.51 -18.38
N ARG A 260 6.05 27.82 -18.68
CA ARG A 260 7.17 28.60 -19.24
C ARG A 260 7.94 29.40 -18.17
N ASN A 261 7.74 29.08 -16.89
CA ASN A 261 8.43 29.77 -15.79
C ASN A 261 9.94 29.49 -15.79
N LYS A 262 10.75 30.34 -15.15
CA LYS A 262 12.19 30.14 -14.98
C LYS A 262 12.53 28.99 -14.01
N HIS A 263 11.63 28.67 -13.07
CA HIS A 263 11.90 27.75 -11.97
C HIS A 263 11.32 26.35 -12.23
N GLU A 264 12.19 25.34 -12.36
CA GLU A 264 11.84 23.92 -12.58
C GLU A 264 10.73 23.40 -11.65
N MET A 265 10.72 23.84 -10.38
CA MET A 265 9.71 23.47 -9.39
C MET A 265 8.31 23.99 -9.76
N VAL A 266 8.21 25.22 -10.28
CA VAL A 266 6.95 25.85 -10.69
C VAL A 266 6.42 25.18 -11.95
N ILE A 267 7.32 24.93 -12.91
CA ILE A 267 7.03 24.20 -14.15
C ILE A 267 6.46 22.81 -13.84
N TYR A 268 7.11 22.05 -12.96
CA TYR A 268 6.65 20.71 -12.59
C TYR A 268 5.30 20.74 -11.85
N GLU A 269 5.09 21.69 -10.92
CA GLU A 269 3.82 21.84 -10.24
C GLU A 269 2.69 22.18 -11.22
N ALA A 270 2.95 23.03 -12.23
CA ALA A 270 1.99 23.37 -13.29
C ALA A 270 1.65 22.15 -14.16
N ALA A 271 2.65 21.42 -14.67
CA ALA A 271 2.44 20.21 -15.46
C ALA A 271 1.68 19.13 -14.67
N SER A 272 2.06 18.92 -13.40
CA SER A 272 1.35 18.02 -12.49
C SER A 272 -0.08 18.49 -12.21
N ALA A 273 -0.32 19.80 -12.06
CA ALA A 273 -1.65 20.33 -11.82
C ALA A 273 -2.59 20.03 -13.01
N ILE A 274 -2.16 20.34 -14.24
CA ILE A 274 -2.92 20.05 -15.48
C ILE A 274 -3.26 18.56 -15.57
N ILE A 275 -2.26 17.68 -15.41
CA ILE A 275 -2.43 16.22 -15.52
C ILE A 275 -3.37 15.62 -14.47
N HIS A 276 -3.57 16.29 -13.33
CA HIS A 276 -4.49 15.85 -12.27
C HIS A 276 -5.85 16.57 -12.31
N LEU A 277 -6.17 17.38 -13.34
CA LEU A 277 -7.53 17.87 -13.57
C LEU A 277 -8.43 16.75 -14.12
N PRO A 278 -9.75 16.79 -13.85
CA PRO A 278 -10.71 15.93 -14.51
C PRO A 278 -10.91 16.36 -15.97
N ASN A 279 -11.31 15.41 -16.82
CA ASN A 279 -11.75 15.66 -18.20
C ASN A 279 -10.76 16.45 -19.09
N CYS A 280 -9.44 16.28 -18.92
CA CYS A 280 -8.47 16.91 -19.82
C CYS A 280 -8.50 16.30 -21.22
N THR A 281 -8.45 17.16 -22.24
CA THR A 281 -8.27 16.72 -23.63
C THR A 281 -6.79 16.45 -23.95
N ALA A 282 -6.54 15.68 -25.01
CA ALA A 282 -5.17 15.44 -25.48
C ALA A 282 -4.43 16.73 -25.88
N ARG A 283 -5.17 17.79 -26.27
CA ARG A 283 -4.61 19.10 -26.63
C ARG A 283 -4.10 19.85 -25.39
N GLU A 284 -4.86 19.87 -24.30
CA GLU A 284 -4.46 20.48 -23.02
C GLU A 284 -3.29 19.75 -22.36
N LEU A 285 -3.21 18.42 -22.55
CA LEU A 285 -2.12 17.62 -22.01
C LEU A 285 -0.79 17.82 -22.76
N ALA A 286 -0.82 18.18 -24.04
CA ALA A 286 0.39 18.24 -24.88
C ALA A 286 1.47 19.22 -24.37
N PRO A 287 1.15 20.47 -23.94
CA PRO A 287 2.12 21.36 -23.31
C PRO A 287 2.74 20.77 -22.03
N ALA A 288 1.93 20.16 -21.17
CA ALA A 288 2.41 19.55 -19.93
C ALA A 288 3.32 18.34 -20.20
N VAL A 289 2.95 17.46 -21.14
CA VAL A 289 3.76 16.31 -21.54
C VAL A 289 5.07 16.73 -22.20
N SER A 290 5.06 17.73 -23.09
CA SER A 290 6.26 18.26 -23.74
C SER A 290 7.33 18.73 -22.73
N VAL A 291 6.90 19.36 -21.62
CA VAL A 291 7.84 19.79 -20.59
C VAL A 291 8.30 18.65 -19.67
N LEU A 292 7.45 17.66 -19.41
CA LEU A 292 7.88 16.43 -18.73
C LEU A 292 8.87 15.61 -19.59
N GLN A 293 8.74 15.63 -20.92
CA GLN A 293 9.71 15.04 -21.84
C GLN A 293 11.09 15.71 -21.68
N LEU A 294 11.15 17.04 -21.66
CA LEU A 294 12.39 17.79 -21.40
C LEU A 294 13.02 17.40 -20.05
N PHE A 295 12.22 17.16 -19.02
CA PHE A 295 12.71 16.70 -17.71
C PHE A 295 13.21 15.25 -17.69
N CYS A 296 12.81 14.38 -18.63
CA CYS A 296 13.37 13.04 -18.76
C CYS A 296 14.86 13.08 -19.15
N SER A 297 15.25 14.07 -19.96
CA SER A 297 16.63 14.29 -20.41
C SER A 297 17.43 15.24 -19.48
N SER A 298 16.93 15.52 -18.28
CA SER A 298 17.61 16.38 -17.29
C SER A 298 18.80 15.68 -16.61
N PRO A 299 19.94 16.36 -16.35
CA PRO A 299 21.04 15.79 -15.57
C PRO A 299 20.69 15.58 -14.07
N LYS A 300 19.53 16.07 -13.60
CA LYS A 300 19.09 15.94 -12.19
C LYS A 300 18.21 14.70 -12.01
N PRO A 301 18.65 13.64 -11.28
CA PRO A 301 17.86 12.42 -11.09
C PRO A 301 16.47 12.67 -10.49
N VAL A 302 16.33 13.67 -9.62
CA VAL A 302 15.05 14.06 -9.01
C VAL A 302 14.03 14.52 -10.04
N LEU A 303 14.45 15.29 -11.06
CA LEU A 303 13.55 15.76 -12.12
C LEU A 303 13.15 14.63 -13.06
N ARG A 304 14.12 13.78 -13.45
CA ARG A 304 13.84 12.57 -14.25
C ARG A 304 12.84 11.65 -13.54
N TYR A 305 13.07 11.35 -12.26
CA TYR A 305 12.13 10.54 -11.46
C TYR A 305 10.74 11.18 -11.38
N ALA A 306 10.66 12.47 -11.08
CA ALA A 306 9.39 13.20 -11.00
C ALA A 306 8.63 13.21 -12.34
N ALA A 307 9.35 13.37 -13.45
CA ALA A 307 8.81 13.34 -14.79
C ALA A 307 8.27 11.97 -15.18
N VAL A 308 9.10 10.92 -15.13
CA VAL A 308 8.70 9.55 -15.49
C VAL A 308 7.55 9.06 -14.60
N ARG A 309 7.57 9.37 -13.30
CA ARG A 309 6.46 9.04 -12.37
C ARG A 309 5.14 9.71 -12.79
N THR A 310 5.19 10.93 -13.31
CA THR A 310 4.00 11.65 -13.76
C THR A 310 3.54 11.15 -15.13
N LEU A 311 4.47 10.91 -16.07
CA LEU A 311 4.18 10.28 -17.37
C LEU A 311 3.56 8.89 -17.22
N ASN A 312 4.01 8.07 -16.26
CA ASN A 312 3.41 6.76 -15.97
C ASN A 312 1.92 6.87 -15.57
N LYS A 313 1.55 7.92 -14.83
CA LYS A 313 0.14 8.20 -14.50
C LYS A 313 -0.66 8.67 -15.71
N VAL A 314 -0.08 9.51 -16.58
CA VAL A 314 -0.72 9.92 -17.85
C VAL A 314 -0.95 8.69 -18.71
N ALA A 315 0.04 7.80 -18.85
CA ALA A 315 -0.04 6.58 -19.65
C ALA A 315 -1.13 5.59 -19.19
N MET A 316 -1.62 5.68 -17.94
CA MET A 316 -2.79 4.90 -17.48
C MET A 316 -4.14 5.43 -17.96
N LYS A 317 -4.22 6.71 -18.38
CA LYS A 317 -5.47 7.37 -18.82
C LYS A 317 -5.46 7.76 -20.29
N HIS A 318 -4.33 8.28 -20.78
CA HIS A 318 -4.13 8.77 -22.13
C HIS A 318 -2.79 8.23 -22.69
N PRO A 319 -2.69 6.93 -23.01
CA PRO A 319 -1.44 6.33 -23.52
C PRO A 319 -0.89 7.05 -24.75
N SER A 320 -1.78 7.47 -25.67
CA SER A 320 -1.43 8.17 -26.91
C SER A 320 -0.64 9.45 -26.69
N ALA A 321 -1.00 10.25 -25.68
CA ALA A 321 -0.34 11.52 -25.38
C ALA A 321 1.14 11.34 -24.98
N VAL A 322 1.52 10.20 -24.39
CA VAL A 322 2.87 9.93 -23.89
C VAL A 322 3.78 9.28 -24.96
N THR A 323 3.22 8.81 -26.08
CA THR A 323 3.99 8.12 -27.14
C THR A 323 5.17 8.93 -27.69
N ALA A 324 5.05 10.26 -27.74
CA ALA A 324 6.11 11.17 -28.16
C ALA A 324 7.36 11.09 -27.26
N CYS A 325 7.21 10.70 -25.99
CA CYS A 325 8.29 10.56 -25.01
C CYS A 325 8.97 9.18 -25.04
N ASN A 326 8.53 8.24 -25.89
CA ASN A 326 9.03 6.85 -25.85
C ASN A 326 10.56 6.77 -26.05
N LEU A 327 11.15 7.60 -26.91
CA LEU A 327 12.61 7.61 -27.13
C LEU A 327 13.38 8.09 -25.89
N ASP A 328 12.92 9.17 -25.23
CA ASP A 328 13.53 9.65 -23.98
C ASP A 328 13.36 8.62 -22.85
N LEU A 329 12.21 7.94 -22.78
CA LEU A 329 11.95 6.90 -21.79
C LEU A 329 12.82 5.65 -22.00
N GLU A 330 13.10 5.26 -23.25
CA GLU A 330 14.00 4.12 -23.55
C GLU A 330 15.43 4.41 -23.07
N ASN A 331 15.91 5.66 -23.24
CA ASN A 331 17.21 6.09 -22.70
C ASN A 331 17.28 6.04 -21.16
N LEU A 332 16.14 5.99 -20.48
CA LEU A 332 16.06 5.87 -19.01
C LEU A 332 15.94 4.42 -18.51
N ILE A 333 15.88 3.41 -19.39
CA ILE A 333 15.96 1.99 -18.99
C ILE A 333 17.34 1.69 -18.38
N THR A 334 18.40 2.31 -18.92
CA THR A 334 19.78 2.15 -18.46
C THR A 334 20.18 3.17 -17.36
N ASP A 335 19.20 3.82 -16.73
CA ASP A 335 19.47 4.81 -15.67
C ASP A 335 20.09 4.17 -14.42
N SER A 336 21.07 4.84 -13.82
CA SER A 336 21.70 4.39 -12.57
C SER A 336 20.71 4.31 -11.40
N ASN A 337 19.62 5.08 -11.43
CA ASN A 337 18.55 4.94 -10.46
C ASN A 337 17.50 3.92 -10.94
N ARG A 338 17.54 2.73 -10.33
CA ARG A 338 16.60 1.63 -10.60
C ARG A 338 15.13 2.03 -10.51
N SER A 339 14.75 2.98 -9.64
CA SER A 339 13.37 3.47 -9.55
C SER A 339 12.93 4.25 -10.80
N ILE A 340 13.86 4.93 -11.48
CA ILE A 340 13.59 5.64 -12.74
C ILE A 340 13.42 4.62 -13.86
N ALA A 341 14.36 3.67 -13.97
CA ALA A 341 14.31 2.60 -14.97
C ALA A 341 13.04 1.74 -14.86
N THR A 342 12.66 1.29 -13.65
CA THR A 342 11.42 0.52 -13.44
C THR A 342 10.18 1.32 -13.88
N LEU A 343 10.10 2.61 -13.55
CA LEU A 343 8.99 3.46 -13.98
C LEU A 343 9.01 3.73 -15.49
N ALA A 344 10.19 3.83 -16.10
CA ALA A 344 10.35 4.00 -17.55
C ALA A 344 9.85 2.77 -18.30
N ILE A 345 10.32 1.57 -17.94
CA ILE A 345 9.84 0.28 -18.46
C ILE A 345 8.32 0.15 -18.30
N THR A 346 7.80 0.41 -17.09
CA THR A 346 6.36 0.34 -16.79
C THR A 346 5.54 1.37 -17.58
N THR A 347 6.16 2.46 -18.06
CA THR A 347 5.49 3.44 -18.94
C THR A 347 5.52 2.94 -20.39
N LEU A 348 6.70 2.52 -20.87
CA LEU A 348 6.91 2.00 -22.22
C LEU A 348 6.06 0.78 -22.55
N LEU A 349 5.83 -0.13 -21.61
CA LEU A 349 4.94 -1.28 -21.83
C LEU A 349 3.47 -0.86 -22.05
N LYS A 350 3.06 0.33 -21.57
CA LYS A 350 1.71 0.90 -21.79
C LYS A 350 1.64 1.72 -23.08
N THR A 351 2.70 2.46 -23.39
CA THR A 351 2.79 3.40 -24.53
C THR A 351 3.45 2.81 -25.78
N GLY A 352 3.90 1.56 -25.71
CA GLY A 352 4.58 0.85 -26.79
C GLY A 352 3.69 0.65 -28.03
N SER A 353 4.33 0.76 -29.18
CA SER A 353 3.81 0.39 -30.51
C SER A 353 4.25 -1.02 -30.90
N GLU A 354 3.54 -1.65 -31.85
CA GLU A 354 3.89 -2.98 -32.39
C GLU A 354 5.35 -3.07 -32.90
N SER A 355 5.87 -1.97 -33.46
CA SER A 355 7.26 -1.84 -33.93
C SER A 355 8.31 -1.75 -32.82
N SER A 356 7.93 -1.34 -31.61
CA SER A 356 8.85 -1.17 -30.48
C SER A 356 9.03 -2.44 -29.65
N VAL A 357 8.08 -3.40 -29.73
CA VAL A 357 8.02 -4.59 -28.86
C VAL A 357 9.33 -5.38 -28.90
N ASP A 358 9.89 -5.64 -30.09
CA ASP A 358 11.11 -6.43 -30.25
C ASP A 358 12.35 -5.79 -29.60
N ARG A 359 12.41 -4.44 -29.59
CA ARG A 359 13.49 -3.68 -28.94
C ARG A 359 13.29 -3.65 -27.43
N LEU A 360 12.07 -3.36 -26.98
CA LEU A 360 11.72 -3.29 -25.57
C LEU A 360 11.98 -4.62 -24.85
N MET A 361 11.53 -5.76 -25.40
CA MET A 361 11.78 -7.08 -24.78
C MET A 361 13.28 -7.36 -24.61
N LYS A 362 14.11 -7.02 -25.61
CA LYS A 362 15.58 -7.19 -25.51
C LYS A 362 16.21 -6.32 -24.42
N GLN A 363 15.79 -5.06 -24.29
CA GLN A 363 16.30 -4.14 -23.27
C GLN A 363 15.82 -4.49 -21.85
N ILE A 364 14.59 -4.98 -21.73
CA ILE A 364 13.99 -5.36 -20.44
C ILE A 364 14.61 -6.66 -19.90
N SER A 365 15.07 -7.57 -20.77
CA SER A 365 15.63 -8.87 -20.38
C SER A 365 16.78 -8.78 -19.37
N SER A 366 17.73 -7.86 -19.57
CA SER A 366 18.86 -7.69 -18.64
C SER A 366 18.43 -7.01 -17.34
N PHE A 367 17.45 -6.11 -17.38
CA PHE A 367 16.98 -5.40 -16.19
C PHE A 367 16.13 -6.27 -15.27
N VAL A 368 15.34 -7.20 -15.83
CA VAL A 368 14.41 -8.05 -15.07
C VAL A 368 15.11 -9.02 -14.13
N SER A 369 16.34 -9.46 -14.43
CA SER A 369 17.13 -10.32 -13.53
C SER A 369 17.65 -9.56 -12.30
N GLU A 370 17.75 -8.23 -12.35
CA GLU A 370 18.35 -7.38 -11.32
C GLU A 370 17.34 -6.76 -10.33
N ILE A 371 16.03 -7.08 -10.46
CA ILE A 371 14.94 -6.51 -9.65
C ILE A 371 14.23 -7.57 -8.80
N SER A 372 13.53 -7.12 -7.74
CA SER A 372 12.74 -8.02 -6.89
C SER A 372 11.51 -8.58 -7.61
N ASP A 373 11.09 -9.78 -7.18
CA ASP A 373 9.97 -10.51 -7.77
C ASP A 373 8.65 -9.71 -7.78
N GLU A 374 8.42 -8.83 -6.80
CA GLU A 374 7.28 -7.90 -6.80
C GLU A 374 7.23 -7.01 -8.04
N PHE A 375 8.39 -6.47 -8.48
CA PHE A 375 8.47 -5.69 -9.71
C PHE A 375 8.44 -6.58 -10.95
N LYS A 376 9.02 -7.79 -10.90
CA LYS A 376 8.91 -8.75 -12.01
C LYS A 376 7.45 -9.10 -12.31
N VAL A 377 6.60 -9.30 -11.29
CA VAL A 377 5.14 -9.52 -11.45
C VAL A 377 4.47 -8.36 -12.21
N VAL A 378 4.81 -7.10 -11.89
CA VAL A 378 4.26 -5.92 -12.59
C VAL A 378 4.69 -5.90 -14.07
N VAL A 379 5.93 -6.29 -14.37
CA VAL A 379 6.42 -6.43 -15.76
C VAL A 379 5.64 -7.50 -16.51
N VAL A 380 5.41 -8.67 -15.91
CA VAL A 380 4.64 -9.77 -16.51
C VAL A 380 3.19 -9.36 -16.80
N GLN A 381 2.52 -8.68 -15.85
CA GLN A 381 1.16 -8.16 -16.06
C GLN A 381 1.09 -7.17 -17.23
N ALA A 382 2.10 -6.31 -17.36
CA ALA A 382 2.18 -5.35 -18.47
C ALA A 382 2.47 -6.04 -19.82
N ILE A 383 3.25 -7.13 -19.84
CA ILE A 383 3.46 -7.96 -21.04
C ILE A 383 2.16 -8.70 -21.42
N SER A 384 1.37 -9.17 -20.46
CA SER A 384 0.06 -9.79 -20.71
C SER A 384 -0.88 -8.82 -21.45
N ALA A 385 -0.97 -7.58 -20.97
CA ALA A 385 -1.75 -6.53 -21.62
C ALA A 385 -1.20 -6.16 -23.01
N LEU A 386 0.12 -6.25 -23.22
CA LEU A 386 0.75 -6.02 -24.51
C LEU A 386 0.47 -7.15 -25.51
N CYS A 387 0.38 -8.41 -25.05
CA CYS A 387 -0.03 -9.57 -25.85
C CYS A 387 -1.46 -9.41 -26.36
N GLN A 388 -2.38 -9.05 -25.47
CA GLN A 388 -3.79 -8.75 -25.82
C GLN A 388 -3.92 -7.60 -26.83
N LYS A 389 -3.07 -6.58 -26.70
CA LYS A 389 -3.06 -5.40 -27.59
C LYS A 389 -2.41 -5.66 -28.96
N TYR A 390 -1.39 -6.53 -29.02
CA TYR A 390 -0.66 -6.85 -30.25
C TYR A 390 -0.51 -8.38 -30.46
N PRO A 391 -1.61 -9.11 -30.77
CA PRO A 391 -1.59 -10.56 -30.87
C PRO A 391 -0.54 -11.11 -31.83
N ARG A 392 -0.30 -10.44 -32.97
CA ARG A 392 0.72 -10.84 -33.98
C ARG A 392 2.15 -10.94 -33.45
N LYS A 393 2.45 -10.32 -32.30
CA LYS A 393 3.76 -10.38 -31.65
C LYS A 393 3.85 -11.44 -30.54
N HIS A 394 2.83 -12.29 -30.38
CA HIS A 394 2.78 -13.32 -29.33
C HIS A 394 4.03 -14.20 -29.27
N SER A 395 4.63 -14.56 -30.41
CA SER A 395 5.82 -15.44 -30.48
C SER A 395 7.02 -14.85 -29.71
N VAL A 396 7.27 -13.54 -29.86
CA VAL A 396 8.39 -12.85 -29.21
C VAL A 396 8.13 -12.69 -27.71
N MET A 397 6.91 -12.28 -27.34
CA MET A 397 6.54 -12.09 -25.93
C MET A 397 6.47 -13.43 -25.18
N MET A 398 6.04 -14.51 -25.83
CA MET A 398 6.01 -15.85 -25.23
C MET A 398 7.40 -16.46 -25.07
N THR A 399 8.29 -16.29 -26.05
CA THR A 399 9.71 -16.67 -25.90
C THR A 399 10.35 -15.94 -24.71
N PHE A 400 10.04 -14.65 -24.57
CA PHE A 400 10.51 -13.83 -23.45
C PHE A 400 9.97 -14.32 -22.10
N LEU A 401 8.67 -14.57 -22.01
CA LEU A 401 8.03 -15.16 -20.82
C LEU A 401 8.58 -16.55 -20.50
N SER A 402 8.89 -17.38 -21.50
CA SER A 402 9.50 -18.69 -21.28
C SER A 402 10.91 -18.61 -20.70
N ASN A 403 11.72 -17.63 -21.12
CA ASN A 403 13.05 -17.44 -20.53
C ASN A 403 12.92 -17.01 -19.06
N MET A 404 12.05 -16.02 -18.79
CA MET A 404 11.70 -15.60 -17.43
C MET A 404 11.14 -16.73 -16.55
N LEU A 405 10.47 -17.72 -17.15
CA LEU A 405 9.93 -18.89 -16.47
C LEU A 405 11.03 -19.90 -16.08
N ARG A 406 12.19 -19.89 -16.75
CA ARG A 406 13.36 -20.70 -16.39
C ARG A 406 14.20 -20.06 -15.28
N ASP A 407 14.43 -18.75 -15.35
CA ASP A 407 15.25 -18.00 -14.37
C ASP A 407 14.71 -18.09 -12.93
N ASP A 408 15.58 -18.06 -11.92
CA ASP A 408 15.18 -18.15 -10.51
C ASP A 408 14.17 -17.06 -10.07
N GLY A 409 13.21 -17.47 -9.24
CA GLY A 409 12.24 -16.56 -8.62
C GLY A 409 11.08 -17.28 -7.93
N GLY A 410 10.43 -16.58 -7.02
CA GLY A 410 9.41 -17.12 -6.12
C GLY A 410 8.05 -17.42 -6.74
N PHE A 411 7.22 -18.10 -5.96
CA PHE A 411 5.93 -18.65 -6.39
C PHE A 411 5.00 -17.66 -7.10
N GLU A 412 4.74 -16.47 -6.53
CA GLU A 412 3.80 -15.51 -7.13
C GLU A 412 4.32 -14.94 -8.46
N TYR A 413 5.64 -14.84 -8.64
CA TYR A 413 6.25 -14.46 -9.91
C TYR A 413 6.11 -15.55 -10.97
N LYS A 414 6.49 -16.79 -10.66
CA LYS A 414 6.30 -17.96 -11.54
C LYS A 414 4.82 -18.14 -11.92
N ARG A 415 3.92 -17.99 -10.95
CA ARG A 415 2.46 -18.02 -11.13
C ARG A 415 1.98 -16.95 -12.10
N ALA A 416 2.42 -15.70 -11.94
CA ALA A 416 2.03 -14.62 -12.86
C ALA A 416 2.45 -14.93 -14.31
N ILE A 417 3.62 -15.55 -14.52
CA ILE A 417 4.08 -15.96 -15.86
C ILE A 417 3.22 -17.10 -16.41
N VAL A 418 2.99 -18.15 -15.63
CA VAL A 418 2.14 -19.30 -16.04
C VAL A 418 0.73 -18.83 -16.38
N ASP A 419 0.15 -17.94 -15.57
CA ASP A 419 -1.19 -17.39 -15.79
C ASP A 419 -1.24 -16.52 -17.05
N CYS A 420 -0.19 -15.76 -17.34
CA CYS A 420 -0.04 -14.99 -18.58
C CYS A 420 0.07 -15.91 -19.82
N ILE A 421 0.92 -16.95 -19.77
CA ILE A 421 1.07 -17.91 -20.87
C ILE A 421 -0.25 -18.65 -21.12
N ILE A 422 -0.99 -19.02 -20.08
CA ILE A 422 -2.33 -19.61 -20.20
C ILE A 422 -3.30 -18.66 -20.93
N SER A 423 -3.35 -17.38 -20.55
CA SER A 423 -4.20 -16.39 -21.25
C SER A 423 -3.86 -16.31 -22.74
N ILE A 424 -2.57 -16.28 -23.09
CA ILE A 424 -2.10 -16.24 -24.49
C ILE A 424 -2.55 -17.49 -25.27
N ILE A 425 -2.42 -18.68 -24.67
CA ILE A 425 -2.82 -19.98 -25.26
C ILE A 425 -4.34 -20.06 -25.49
N GLU A 426 -5.14 -19.52 -24.56
CA GLU A 426 -6.60 -19.54 -24.66
C GLU A 426 -7.12 -18.50 -25.67
N GLU A 427 -6.47 -17.33 -25.78
CA GLU A 427 -6.83 -16.25 -26.71
C GLU A 427 -6.35 -16.51 -28.15
N ASN A 428 -5.17 -17.10 -28.36
CA ASN A 428 -4.52 -17.18 -29.68
C ASN A 428 -4.26 -18.64 -30.11
N PRO A 429 -5.03 -19.21 -31.07
CA PRO A 429 -4.85 -20.59 -31.54
C PRO A 429 -3.44 -20.91 -32.08
N GLU A 430 -2.82 -19.97 -32.79
CA GLU A 430 -1.47 -20.11 -33.36
C GLU A 430 -0.38 -20.24 -32.27
N SER A 431 -0.65 -19.73 -31.06
CA SER A 431 0.26 -19.77 -29.93
C SER A 431 0.27 -21.11 -29.17
N LYS A 432 -0.71 -21.98 -29.43
CA LYS A 432 -0.97 -23.16 -28.59
C LYS A 432 0.19 -24.15 -28.56
N GLU A 433 0.77 -24.49 -29.71
CA GLU A 433 1.83 -25.51 -29.75
C GLU A 433 3.10 -25.05 -29.05
N SER A 434 3.54 -23.80 -29.25
CA SER A 434 4.72 -23.25 -28.57
C SER A 434 4.45 -23.02 -27.08
N GLY A 435 3.30 -22.46 -26.71
CA GLY A 435 2.95 -22.22 -25.31
C GLY A 435 2.87 -23.51 -24.50
N LEU A 436 2.23 -24.56 -25.05
CA LEU A 436 2.20 -25.88 -24.40
C LEU A 436 3.59 -26.53 -24.35
N ALA A 437 4.47 -26.30 -25.33
CA ALA A 437 5.85 -26.81 -25.28
C ALA A 437 6.67 -26.15 -24.17
N HIS A 438 6.62 -24.82 -24.04
CA HIS A 438 7.30 -24.08 -22.96
C HIS A 438 6.80 -24.50 -21.56
N LEU A 439 5.48 -24.71 -21.41
CA LEU A 439 4.91 -25.20 -20.16
C LEU A 439 5.26 -26.68 -19.89
N CYS A 440 5.42 -27.51 -20.92
CA CYS A 440 5.89 -28.90 -20.77
C CYS A 440 7.33 -28.98 -20.28
N GLU A 441 8.20 -28.11 -20.78
CA GLU A 441 9.59 -28.01 -20.33
C GLU A 441 9.65 -27.50 -18.88
N PHE A 442 8.88 -26.46 -18.52
CA PHE A 442 8.86 -25.97 -17.14
C PHE A 442 8.39 -27.01 -16.12
N ILE A 443 7.43 -27.89 -16.46
CA ILE A 443 7.03 -28.98 -15.56
C ILE A 443 8.04 -30.13 -15.50
N GLU A 444 9.14 -30.13 -16.27
CA GLU A 444 10.18 -31.16 -16.09
C GLU A 444 10.91 -31.00 -14.74
N ASP A 445 11.12 -29.77 -14.28
CA ASP A 445 11.85 -29.41 -13.05
C ASP A 445 11.03 -28.46 -12.11
N CYS A 446 9.69 -28.56 -12.12
CA CYS A 446 8.84 -27.63 -11.36
C CYS A 446 8.67 -28.02 -9.88
N GLU A 447 9.31 -27.26 -8.97
CA GLU A 447 9.16 -27.42 -7.51
C GLU A 447 7.75 -27.08 -6.98
N HIS A 448 6.89 -26.44 -7.78
CA HIS A 448 5.62 -25.85 -7.32
C HIS A 448 4.41 -26.71 -7.69
N THR A 449 3.98 -27.56 -6.75
CA THR A 449 2.80 -28.46 -6.88
C THR A 449 1.56 -27.78 -7.48
N VAL A 450 1.24 -26.56 -7.05
CA VAL A 450 0.07 -25.80 -7.53
C VAL A 450 0.22 -25.37 -9.00
N LEU A 451 1.44 -25.08 -9.47
CA LEU A 451 1.69 -24.74 -10.87
C LEU A 451 1.72 -26.00 -11.74
N ALA A 452 2.41 -27.06 -11.30
CA ALA A 452 2.45 -28.34 -12.00
C ALA A 452 1.04 -28.92 -12.22
N THR A 453 0.19 -28.95 -11.18
CA THR A 453 -1.21 -29.40 -11.30
C THR A 453 -2.04 -28.51 -12.24
N LYS A 454 -1.87 -27.19 -12.20
CA LYS A 454 -2.55 -26.25 -13.12
C LYS A 454 -2.13 -26.45 -14.58
N ILE A 455 -0.84 -26.66 -14.84
CA ILE A 455 -0.32 -26.92 -16.18
C ILE A 455 -0.76 -28.30 -16.70
N LEU A 456 -0.76 -29.34 -15.86
CA LEU A 456 -1.30 -30.65 -16.22
C LEU A 456 -2.79 -30.58 -16.56
N HIS A 457 -3.57 -29.77 -15.83
CA HIS A 457 -4.98 -29.53 -16.17
C HIS A 457 -5.14 -28.88 -17.55
N LEU A 458 -4.33 -27.86 -17.87
CA LEU A 458 -4.31 -27.21 -19.19
C LEU A 458 -3.90 -28.19 -20.29
N LEU A 459 -2.84 -28.98 -20.07
CA LEU A 459 -2.38 -30.00 -21.00
C LEU A 459 -3.48 -31.02 -21.30
N GLY A 460 -4.24 -31.47 -20.29
CA GLY A 460 -5.40 -32.34 -20.50
C GLY A 460 -6.58 -31.66 -21.23
N LYS A 461 -6.71 -30.32 -21.18
CA LYS A 461 -7.78 -29.56 -21.83
C LYS A 461 -7.48 -29.26 -23.30
N GLU A 462 -6.27 -28.76 -23.59
CA GLU A 462 -5.89 -28.26 -24.92
C GLU A 462 -4.93 -29.19 -25.67
N GLY A 463 -4.09 -29.96 -24.97
CA GLY A 463 -3.15 -30.90 -25.58
C GLY A 463 -3.79 -31.96 -26.50
N PRO A 464 -4.95 -32.57 -26.16
CA PRO A 464 -5.64 -33.51 -27.05
C PRO A 464 -6.13 -32.89 -28.37
N ARG A 465 -6.25 -31.57 -28.45
CA ARG A 465 -6.77 -30.81 -29.59
C ARG A 465 -5.68 -30.33 -30.56
N THR A 466 -4.41 -30.61 -30.24
CA THR A 466 -3.26 -30.23 -31.07
C THR A 466 -3.10 -31.18 -32.27
N PRO A 467 -2.37 -30.77 -33.33
CA PRO A 467 -2.06 -31.65 -34.47
C PRO A 467 -1.25 -32.91 -34.09
N SER A 468 -0.52 -32.88 -32.98
CA SER A 468 0.38 -33.97 -32.56
C SER A 468 0.26 -34.30 -31.07
N PRO A 469 -0.88 -34.85 -30.59
CA PRO A 469 -1.13 -35.02 -29.16
C PRO A 469 -0.18 -36.00 -28.44
N SER A 470 0.37 -36.97 -29.18
CA SER A 470 1.27 -38.00 -28.63
C SER A 470 2.52 -37.44 -27.96
N LYS A 471 3.04 -36.29 -28.40
CA LYS A 471 4.25 -35.67 -27.83
C LYS A 471 4.08 -35.29 -26.36
N TYR A 472 2.88 -34.88 -25.96
CA TYR A 472 2.58 -34.42 -24.60
C TYR A 472 2.47 -35.56 -23.59
N ILE A 473 2.12 -36.77 -24.03
CA ILE A 473 1.96 -37.95 -23.15
C ILE A 473 3.24 -38.26 -22.38
N ARG A 474 4.42 -38.09 -23.00
CA ARG A 474 5.73 -38.32 -22.34
C ARG A 474 5.91 -37.40 -21.12
N PHE A 475 5.66 -36.11 -21.30
CA PHE A 475 5.80 -35.11 -20.23
C PHE A 475 4.81 -35.37 -19.09
N ILE A 476 3.57 -35.73 -19.40
CA ILE A 476 2.54 -36.08 -18.41
C ILE A 476 2.91 -37.38 -17.66
N PHE A 477 3.36 -38.42 -18.38
CA PHE A 477 3.67 -39.72 -17.78
C PHE A 477 4.90 -39.69 -16.86
N ASN A 478 5.94 -38.92 -17.20
CA ASN A 478 7.10 -38.76 -16.31
C ASN A 478 6.68 -38.22 -14.92
N ARG A 479 5.70 -37.32 -14.88
CA ARG A 479 5.13 -36.76 -13.63
C ARG A 479 4.33 -37.78 -12.83
N VAL A 480 3.79 -38.82 -13.45
CA VAL A 480 3.09 -39.94 -12.75
C VAL A 480 4.07 -40.76 -11.89
N VAL A 481 5.36 -40.78 -12.23
CA VAL A 481 6.36 -41.63 -11.56
C VAL A 481 7.19 -40.89 -10.52
N LEU A 482 7.51 -39.61 -10.76
CA LEU A 482 8.55 -38.89 -10.03
C LEU A 482 8.03 -37.87 -9.00
N GLU A 483 6.73 -37.59 -9.00
CA GLU A 483 6.14 -36.47 -8.25
C GLU A 483 5.28 -36.89 -7.06
N ASN A 484 4.86 -35.91 -6.25
CA ASN A 484 3.91 -36.13 -5.16
C ASN A 484 2.52 -36.56 -5.67
N GLU A 485 1.74 -37.14 -4.76
CA GLU A 485 0.38 -37.64 -4.97
C GLU A 485 -0.53 -36.63 -5.70
N ALA A 486 -0.50 -35.34 -5.34
CA ALA A 486 -1.36 -34.33 -5.97
C ALA A 486 -1.01 -34.07 -7.44
N VAL A 487 0.28 -34.08 -7.80
CA VAL A 487 0.71 -33.95 -9.21
C VAL A 487 0.42 -35.23 -10.00
N ARG A 488 0.70 -36.41 -9.42
CA ARG A 488 0.39 -37.72 -10.03
C ARG A 488 -1.11 -37.85 -10.31
N ALA A 489 -1.93 -37.47 -9.34
CA ALA A 489 -3.39 -37.43 -9.42
C ALA A 489 -3.91 -36.50 -10.54
N ALA A 490 -3.28 -35.35 -10.76
CA ALA A 490 -3.61 -34.44 -11.86
C ALA A 490 -3.13 -34.98 -13.22
N ALA A 491 -1.98 -35.65 -13.27
CA ALA A 491 -1.46 -36.29 -14.47
C ALA A 491 -2.35 -37.44 -14.94
N VAL A 492 -2.88 -38.26 -14.03
CA VAL A 492 -3.88 -39.30 -14.34
C VAL A 492 -5.15 -38.69 -14.96
N SER A 493 -5.69 -37.60 -14.41
CA SER A 493 -6.81 -36.86 -15.02
C SER A 493 -6.47 -36.31 -16.42
N ALA A 494 -5.23 -35.85 -16.64
CA ALA A 494 -4.79 -35.38 -17.95
C ALA A 494 -4.75 -36.54 -18.96
N LEU A 495 -4.11 -37.66 -18.63
CA LEU A 495 -4.06 -38.86 -19.48
C LEU A 495 -5.47 -39.36 -19.85
N ALA A 496 -6.40 -39.36 -18.88
CA ALA A 496 -7.79 -39.75 -19.13
C ALA A 496 -8.46 -38.87 -20.20
N LYS A 497 -8.23 -37.56 -20.20
CA LYS A 497 -8.74 -36.64 -21.25
C LYS A 497 -8.13 -36.91 -22.63
N PHE A 498 -6.84 -37.26 -22.70
CA PHE A 498 -6.21 -37.68 -23.97
C PHE A 498 -6.86 -38.95 -24.52
N GLY A 499 -7.07 -39.97 -23.69
CA GLY A 499 -7.74 -41.22 -24.09
C GLY A 499 -9.22 -41.03 -24.45
N ALA A 500 -9.90 -40.10 -23.78
CA ALA A 500 -11.30 -39.78 -24.03
C ALA A 500 -11.56 -39.03 -25.35
N GLN A 501 -10.58 -38.24 -25.81
CA GLN A 501 -10.70 -37.40 -27.00
C GLN A 501 -10.05 -38.00 -28.26
N ASN A 502 -9.00 -38.82 -28.11
CA ASN A 502 -8.24 -39.38 -29.24
C ASN A 502 -8.26 -40.92 -29.23
N GLU A 503 -9.15 -41.52 -30.03
CA GLU A 503 -9.32 -42.98 -30.08
C GLU A 503 -8.05 -43.75 -30.50
N SER A 504 -7.21 -43.16 -31.34
CA SER A 504 -5.92 -43.75 -31.75
C SER A 504 -4.91 -43.86 -30.60
N LEU A 505 -5.02 -43.03 -29.57
CA LEU A 505 -4.15 -43.02 -28.39
C LEU A 505 -4.74 -43.81 -27.22
N LEU A 506 -6.04 -44.13 -27.26
CA LEU A 506 -6.77 -44.85 -26.22
C LEU A 506 -6.07 -46.16 -25.77
N PRO A 507 -5.60 -47.07 -26.67
CA PRO A 507 -4.94 -48.31 -26.24
C PRO A 507 -3.70 -48.05 -25.37
N SER A 508 -2.87 -47.07 -25.77
CA SER A 508 -1.68 -46.68 -25.02
C SER A 508 -2.04 -46.07 -23.67
N ILE A 509 -3.04 -45.17 -23.63
CA ILE A 509 -3.52 -44.54 -22.39
C ILE A 509 -4.07 -45.59 -21.41
N LEU A 510 -4.83 -46.59 -21.87
CA LEU A 510 -5.35 -47.67 -21.02
C LEU A 510 -4.21 -48.44 -20.32
N VAL A 511 -3.11 -48.74 -21.02
CA VAL A 511 -1.92 -49.39 -20.43
C VAL A 511 -1.26 -48.51 -19.36
N LEU A 512 -1.15 -47.19 -19.59
CA LEU A 512 -0.61 -46.27 -18.59
C LEU A 512 -1.52 -46.18 -17.35
N LEU A 513 -2.84 -46.04 -17.53
CA LEU A 513 -3.81 -45.99 -16.43
C LEU A 513 -3.84 -47.31 -15.63
N GLN A 514 -3.73 -48.46 -16.28
CA GLN A 514 -3.66 -49.75 -15.61
C GLN A 514 -2.40 -49.88 -14.74
N ARG A 515 -1.29 -49.23 -15.11
CA ARG A 515 -0.10 -49.13 -14.26
C ARG A 515 -0.32 -48.21 -13.05
N CYS A 516 -1.09 -47.14 -13.21
CA CYS A 516 -1.48 -46.23 -12.12
C CYS A 516 -2.43 -46.86 -11.10
N MET A 517 -3.12 -47.96 -11.42
CA MET A 517 -3.90 -48.73 -10.44
C MET A 517 -3.03 -49.39 -9.35
N MET A 518 -1.71 -49.50 -9.58
CA MET A 518 -0.75 -50.06 -8.64
C MET A 518 0.02 -48.98 -7.86
N ASP A 519 -0.44 -47.72 -7.90
CA ASP A 519 0.17 -46.60 -7.18
C ASP A 519 0.11 -46.81 -5.64
N SER A 520 1.04 -46.21 -4.90
CA SER A 520 1.03 -46.24 -3.43
C SER A 520 -0.10 -45.42 -2.81
N ASP A 521 -0.56 -44.36 -3.49
CA ASP A 521 -1.58 -43.45 -2.99
C ASP A 521 -3.01 -43.88 -3.33
N ASP A 522 -3.92 -43.73 -2.37
CA ASP A 522 -5.33 -44.12 -2.49
C ASP A 522 -6.07 -43.28 -3.54
N GLU A 523 -5.83 -41.96 -3.62
CA GLU A 523 -6.51 -41.06 -4.55
C GLU A 523 -6.10 -41.35 -5.99
N VAL A 524 -4.78 -41.49 -6.22
CA VAL A 524 -4.22 -41.80 -7.55
C VAL A 524 -4.76 -43.13 -8.06
N ARG A 525 -4.80 -44.18 -7.23
CA ARG A 525 -5.37 -45.49 -7.59
C ARG A 525 -6.86 -45.43 -7.90
N ASP A 526 -7.65 -44.80 -7.04
CA ASP A 526 -9.11 -44.72 -7.21
C ASP A 526 -9.46 -43.93 -8.47
N ARG A 527 -8.76 -42.81 -8.71
CA ARG A 527 -8.90 -41.99 -9.91
C ARG A 527 -8.48 -42.73 -11.19
N ALA A 528 -7.37 -43.46 -11.15
CA ALA A 528 -6.92 -44.29 -12.28
C ALA A 528 -7.93 -45.40 -12.59
N THR A 529 -8.43 -46.09 -11.56
CA THR A 529 -9.43 -47.15 -11.68
C THR A 529 -10.74 -46.62 -12.24
N PHE A 530 -11.21 -45.46 -11.76
CA PHE A 530 -12.40 -44.79 -12.25
C PHE A 530 -12.29 -44.46 -13.75
N TYR A 531 -11.22 -43.78 -14.17
CA TYR A 531 -11.05 -43.40 -15.56
C TYR A 531 -10.80 -44.60 -16.48
N LEU A 532 -10.09 -45.63 -16.03
CA LEU A 532 -9.92 -46.88 -16.79
C LEU A 532 -11.28 -47.52 -17.08
N ASN A 533 -12.14 -47.66 -16.07
CA ASN A 533 -13.47 -48.26 -16.21
C ASN A 533 -14.41 -47.44 -17.10
N VAL A 534 -14.32 -46.10 -17.08
CA VAL A 534 -15.10 -45.23 -17.99
C VAL A 534 -14.60 -45.39 -19.44
N LEU A 535 -13.28 -45.32 -19.65
CA LEU A 535 -12.67 -45.39 -20.99
C LEU A 535 -12.82 -46.77 -21.66
N GLN A 536 -12.78 -47.86 -20.88
CA GLN A 536 -13.01 -49.22 -21.39
C GLN A 536 -14.40 -49.41 -22.01
N GLN A 537 -15.41 -48.67 -21.53
CA GLN A 537 -16.78 -48.74 -22.08
C GLN A 537 -16.89 -48.10 -23.46
N ARG A 538 -15.92 -47.28 -23.90
CA ARG A 538 -15.87 -46.57 -25.20
C ARG A 538 -17.11 -45.72 -25.51
N GLN A 539 -17.86 -45.28 -24.50
CA GLN A 539 -19.06 -44.47 -24.69
C GLN A 539 -18.75 -42.97 -24.59
N ILE A 540 -18.93 -42.25 -25.69
CA ILE A 540 -18.71 -40.79 -25.78
C ILE A 540 -19.55 -40.04 -24.74
N ALA A 541 -20.78 -40.50 -24.45
CA ALA A 541 -21.65 -39.92 -23.42
C ALA A 541 -21.06 -40.01 -22.00
N LEU A 542 -20.40 -41.12 -21.65
CA LEU A 542 -19.74 -41.28 -20.36
C LEU A 542 -18.47 -40.44 -20.27
N ASN A 543 -17.69 -40.36 -21.36
CA ASN A 543 -16.53 -39.47 -21.45
C ASN A 543 -16.94 -38.00 -21.22
N ALA A 544 -18.03 -37.55 -21.85
CA ALA A 544 -18.60 -36.22 -21.62
C ALA A 544 -19.01 -36.01 -20.17
N ALA A 545 -19.77 -36.95 -19.58
CA ALA A 545 -20.32 -36.82 -18.23
C ALA A 545 -19.25 -36.88 -17.11
N TYR A 546 -18.18 -37.66 -17.28
CA TYR A 546 -17.27 -38.02 -16.18
C TYR A 546 -15.80 -37.62 -16.38
N ILE A 547 -15.38 -37.26 -17.61
CA ILE A 547 -13.97 -36.91 -17.91
C ILE A 547 -13.84 -35.44 -18.34
N PHE A 548 -14.76 -34.95 -19.18
CA PHE A 548 -14.73 -33.56 -19.65
C PHE A 548 -15.49 -32.60 -18.74
N ASN A 549 -16.69 -32.96 -18.30
CA ASN A 549 -17.49 -32.14 -17.39
C ASN A 549 -17.10 -32.43 -15.93
N GLY A 550 -16.68 -31.39 -15.21
CA GLY A 550 -16.47 -31.46 -13.77
C GLY A 550 -17.78 -31.38 -12.98
N LEU A 551 -17.67 -31.31 -11.64
CA LEU A 551 -18.80 -31.09 -10.77
C LEU A 551 -19.53 -29.78 -11.17
N THR A 552 -20.78 -29.89 -11.61
CA THR A 552 -21.57 -28.74 -12.11
C THR A 552 -22.17 -27.88 -10.99
N VAL A 553 -22.00 -28.29 -9.74
CA VAL A 553 -22.60 -27.67 -8.54
C VAL A 553 -21.61 -26.77 -7.80
N SER A 554 -22.12 -25.68 -7.23
CA SER A 554 -21.36 -24.71 -6.45
C SER A 554 -20.82 -25.34 -5.16
N VAL A 555 -19.50 -25.34 -4.94
CA VAL A 555 -18.90 -25.96 -3.74
C VAL A 555 -19.40 -25.32 -2.43
N PRO A 556 -19.49 -23.98 -2.28
CA PRO A 556 -20.12 -23.37 -1.09
C PRO A 556 -21.64 -23.64 -1.00
N GLY A 557 -22.31 -23.85 -2.13
CA GLY A 557 -23.70 -24.31 -2.16
C GLY A 557 -23.84 -25.74 -1.64
N MET A 558 -22.91 -26.61 -2.04
CA MET A 558 -22.85 -28.01 -1.66
C MET A 558 -22.53 -28.15 -0.16
N GLU A 559 -21.59 -27.37 0.35
CA GLU A 559 -21.27 -27.29 1.78
C GLU A 559 -22.51 -26.91 2.60
N LYS A 560 -23.24 -25.86 2.19
CA LYS A 560 -24.47 -25.44 2.88
C LYS A 560 -25.57 -26.51 2.82
N ALA A 561 -25.81 -27.10 1.66
CA ALA A 561 -26.82 -28.13 1.48
C ALA A 561 -26.49 -29.41 2.27
N LEU A 562 -25.23 -29.85 2.27
CA LEU A 562 -24.76 -30.97 3.08
C LEU A 562 -24.84 -30.65 4.58
N HIS A 563 -24.47 -29.44 4.99
CA HIS A 563 -24.56 -29.04 6.39
C HIS A 563 -26.01 -29.04 6.88
N GLN A 564 -26.94 -28.48 6.09
CA GLN A 564 -28.37 -28.53 6.39
C GLN A 564 -28.87 -29.99 6.46
N TYR A 565 -28.47 -30.85 5.51
CA TYR A 565 -28.81 -32.28 5.53
C TYR A 565 -28.24 -33.03 6.76
N THR A 566 -27.09 -32.61 7.31
CA THR A 566 -26.58 -33.16 8.58
C THR A 566 -27.28 -32.61 9.83
N LEU A 567 -27.90 -31.43 9.75
CA LEU A 567 -28.67 -30.84 10.85
C LEU A 567 -30.11 -31.38 10.88
N GLU A 568 -30.68 -31.66 9.71
CA GLU A 568 -32.02 -32.23 9.51
C GLU A 568 -31.90 -33.56 8.74
N PRO A 569 -31.43 -34.65 9.39
CA PRO A 569 -31.25 -35.94 8.73
C PRO A 569 -32.58 -36.49 8.23
N SER A 570 -32.68 -36.60 6.90
CA SER A 570 -33.83 -37.16 6.18
C SER A 570 -33.62 -38.66 5.90
N ASP A 571 -34.71 -39.43 5.90
CA ASP A 571 -34.70 -40.85 5.47
C ASP A 571 -34.36 -41.01 3.98
N LYS A 572 -34.40 -39.93 3.19
CA LYS A 572 -34.02 -39.93 1.77
C LYS A 572 -32.56 -39.54 1.61
N PRO A 573 -31.76 -40.27 0.80
CA PRO A 573 -30.38 -39.91 0.53
C PRO A 573 -30.25 -38.51 -0.09
N PHE A 574 -29.16 -37.82 0.21
CA PHE A 574 -28.86 -36.49 -0.31
C PHE A 574 -28.81 -36.48 -1.84
N ASP A 575 -29.67 -35.65 -2.47
CA ASP A 575 -29.69 -35.46 -3.92
C ASP A 575 -28.84 -34.25 -4.33
N MET A 576 -27.78 -34.51 -5.10
CA MET A 576 -26.88 -33.49 -5.64
C MET A 576 -27.62 -32.42 -6.48
N LYS A 577 -28.81 -32.73 -7.02
CA LYS A 577 -29.64 -31.77 -7.79
C LYS A 577 -30.24 -30.65 -6.93
N THR A 578 -30.26 -30.81 -5.61
CA THR A 578 -30.71 -29.75 -4.68
C THR A 578 -29.65 -28.65 -4.48
N VAL A 579 -28.41 -28.89 -4.93
CA VAL A 579 -27.32 -27.93 -4.82
C VAL A 579 -27.38 -26.93 -5.99
N PRO A 580 -27.27 -25.61 -5.73
CA PRO A 580 -27.18 -24.61 -6.80
C PRO A 580 -26.03 -24.90 -7.76
N LEU A 581 -26.29 -24.78 -9.06
CA LEU A 581 -25.26 -24.89 -10.10
C LEU A 581 -24.16 -23.83 -9.88
N ALA A 582 -22.92 -24.19 -10.23
CA ALA A 582 -21.82 -23.25 -10.21
C ALA A 582 -22.03 -22.19 -11.31
N THR A 583 -22.41 -20.97 -10.92
CA THR A 583 -22.33 -19.82 -11.82
C THR A 583 -20.88 -19.67 -12.27
N ALA A 584 -20.66 -19.64 -13.59
CA ALA A 584 -19.37 -19.24 -14.15
C ALA A 584 -18.99 -17.86 -13.59
N PRO A 585 -17.68 -17.56 -13.39
CA PRO A 585 -17.26 -16.26 -12.91
C PRO A 585 -17.78 -15.19 -13.87
N ILE A 586 -18.70 -14.36 -13.36
CA ILE A 586 -19.26 -13.24 -14.11
C ILE A 586 -18.11 -12.27 -14.37
N PHE A 587 -17.70 -12.16 -15.62
CA PHE A 587 -16.92 -11.01 -16.07
C PHE A 587 -17.76 -9.77 -15.76
N GLU A 588 -17.26 -8.88 -14.91
CA GLU A 588 -17.88 -7.58 -14.65
C GLU A 588 -17.82 -6.73 -15.92
N GLN A 589 -18.77 -6.93 -16.83
CA GLN A 589 -19.06 -5.95 -17.87
C GLN A 589 -19.62 -4.70 -17.18
N LYS A 590 -18.75 -3.69 -17.06
CA LYS A 590 -19.14 -2.32 -16.72
C LYS A 590 -20.27 -1.89 -17.64
N ALA A 591 -21.43 -1.58 -17.06
CA ALA A 591 -22.52 -0.97 -17.80
C ALA A 591 -22.11 0.44 -18.25
N GLU A 592 -21.92 0.63 -19.56
CA GLU A 592 -21.93 1.96 -20.15
C GLU A 592 -23.36 2.50 -20.16
N ILE A 593 -23.53 3.74 -19.67
CA ILE A 593 -24.82 4.42 -19.66
C ILE A 593 -24.98 5.14 -21.01
N ALA A 594 -25.86 4.62 -21.87
CA ALA A 594 -26.29 5.30 -23.09
C ALA A 594 -27.78 5.68 -22.98
N LEU A 595 -28.06 6.98 -23.01
CA LEU A 595 -29.41 7.55 -23.01
C LEU A 595 -29.98 7.61 -24.43
N VAL A 596 -31.13 6.94 -24.68
CA VAL A 596 -32.05 7.28 -25.78
C VAL A 596 -33.50 7.12 -25.29
N THR A 597 -34.36 8.08 -25.62
CA THR A 597 -35.75 8.20 -25.13
C THR A 597 -36.82 7.95 -26.20
N SER A 598 -38.00 7.49 -25.75
CA SER A 598 -39.30 7.40 -26.48
C SER A 598 -39.43 6.25 -27.50
N LYS A 599 -40.58 5.57 -27.71
CA LYS A 599 -42.00 5.70 -27.26
C LYS A 599 -42.58 4.31 -26.88
N PRO A 600 -43.76 4.22 -26.21
CA PRO A 600 -44.35 2.94 -25.81
C PRO A 600 -45.26 2.32 -26.89
N GLU A 601 -45.11 1.03 -27.14
CA GLU A 601 -46.06 0.22 -27.93
C GLU A 601 -46.27 -1.15 -27.27
N LYS A 602 -47.46 -1.74 -27.43
CA LYS A 602 -47.94 -2.88 -26.61
C LYS A 602 -47.32 -4.20 -27.06
N VAL A 603 -46.83 -5.00 -26.10
CA VAL A 603 -46.45 -6.42 -26.30
C VAL A 603 -47.22 -7.29 -25.31
N ALA A 604 -47.64 -8.48 -25.76
CA ALA A 604 -48.43 -9.44 -25.00
C ALA A 604 -47.65 -10.07 -23.83
N PRO A 605 -48.32 -10.54 -22.75
CA PRO A 605 -47.66 -11.13 -21.59
C PRO A 605 -46.92 -12.42 -21.94
N SER A 606 -45.75 -12.60 -21.32
CA SER A 606 -44.90 -13.77 -21.52
C SER A 606 -45.23 -14.88 -20.52
N ARG A 607 -44.76 -16.10 -20.80
CA ARG A 607 -45.22 -17.35 -20.16
C ARG A 607 -44.84 -17.55 -18.68
N GLN A 608 -44.34 -16.52 -17.98
CA GLN A 608 -43.98 -16.58 -16.57
C GLN A 608 -45.05 -16.03 -15.62
N ASP A 609 -45.97 -15.17 -16.10
CA ASP A 609 -47.01 -14.57 -15.25
C ASP A 609 -48.19 -15.51 -14.93
N ILE A 610 -48.31 -16.64 -15.64
CA ILE A 610 -49.44 -17.60 -15.49
C ILE A 610 -49.25 -18.55 -14.29
N PHE A 611 -48.04 -18.63 -13.70
CA PHE A 611 -47.72 -19.64 -12.67
C PHE A 611 -47.79 -19.13 -11.22
N GLN A 612 -48.00 -17.83 -10.98
CA GLN A 612 -48.12 -17.27 -9.62
C GLN A 612 -49.57 -17.13 -9.11
N GLU A 613 -50.57 -17.45 -9.93
CA GLU A 613 -52.00 -17.19 -9.60
C GLU A 613 -52.81 -18.46 -9.23
N GLN A 614 -52.19 -19.63 -9.09
CA GLN A 614 -52.90 -20.92 -8.89
C GLN A 614 -52.67 -21.65 -7.55
N VAL A 615 -52.00 -21.05 -6.55
CA VAL A 615 -51.91 -21.66 -5.19
C VAL A 615 -52.21 -20.65 -4.08
N ALA A 616 -53.47 -20.20 -4.02
CA ALA A 616 -54.12 -19.75 -2.79
C ALA A 616 -55.63 -19.99 -2.89
N PRO A 617 -56.24 -20.64 -1.89
CA PRO A 617 -57.40 -20.03 -1.25
C PRO A 617 -57.29 -19.99 0.29
N GLN A 618 -58.04 -19.07 0.89
CA GLN A 618 -57.97 -18.69 2.31
C GLN A 618 -58.98 -19.42 3.21
N ALA A 619 -58.70 -19.34 4.52
CA ALA A 619 -59.62 -19.00 5.65
C ALA A 619 -59.78 -20.08 6.74
N GLY A 620 -59.79 -19.69 8.03
CA GLY A 620 -60.14 -20.66 9.09
C GLY A 620 -59.91 -20.42 10.61
N VAL A 621 -59.41 -19.26 11.08
CA VAL A 621 -59.64 -18.69 12.45
C VAL A 621 -59.35 -19.53 13.75
N ASN A 622 -58.44 -18.98 14.59
CA ASN A 622 -58.40 -18.96 16.08
C ASN A 622 -57.54 -19.89 17.00
N PHE A 623 -56.88 -19.18 17.94
CA PHE A 623 -56.58 -19.47 19.37
C PHE A 623 -55.34 -20.30 19.82
N LEU A 624 -54.35 -19.59 20.39
CA LEU A 624 -53.99 -19.55 21.84
C LEU A 624 -52.47 -19.53 22.14
N LEU A 625 -52.07 -18.59 23.01
CA LEU A 625 -50.74 -18.49 23.65
C LEU A 625 -50.46 -19.64 24.64
N ILE A 626 -49.24 -20.19 24.65
CA ILE A 626 -48.54 -20.60 25.89
C ILE A 626 -47.05 -20.16 25.85
N ARG A 627 -46.50 -19.83 27.02
CA ARG A 627 -45.22 -19.14 27.28
C ARG A 627 -44.13 -20.08 27.85
N LEU A 628 -42.85 -19.73 27.55
CA LEU A 628 -41.65 -19.76 28.42
C LEU A 628 -40.98 -21.08 28.90
N ASN A 629 -39.69 -21.23 28.53
CA ASN A 629 -38.50 -21.63 29.33
C ASN A 629 -38.41 -23.04 30.00
N PRO A 630 -37.22 -23.47 30.47
CA PRO A 630 -35.89 -23.45 29.83
C PRO A 630 -35.17 -24.84 29.95
N SER A 631 -33.90 -24.93 29.52
CA SER A 631 -33.04 -26.14 29.58
C SER A 631 -32.89 -26.78 30.98
N PRO A 632 -32.53 -28.09 31.08
CA PRO A 632 -31.18 -28.39 31.62
C PRO A 632 -30.48 -29.71 31.18
N ARG A 633 -29.14 -29.62 31.14
CA ARG A 633 -28.09 -30.61 31.58
C ARG A 633 -27.82 -31.93 30.81
N MET A 634 -26.52 -32.20 30.68
CA MET A 634 -25.90 -33.49 30.30
C MET A 634 -26.08 -34.56 31.39
N VAL A 635 -26.11 -35.84 30.98
CA VAL A 635 -25.82 -37.01 31.83
C VAL A 635 -24.86 -37.95 31.10
N LYS A 636 -23.86 -38.50 31.81
CA LYS A 636 -22.93 -39.53 31.33
C LYS A 636 -23.28 -40.89 31.94
N PHE A 637 -23.37 -41.94 31.11
CA PHE A 637 -23.16 -43.37 31.43
C PHE A 637 -22.76 -44.06 30.10
N GLY A 638 -22.01 -45.16 30.02
CA GLY A 638 -21.30 -45.96 31.02
C GLY A 638 -20.91 -47.32 30.39
N PHE A 639 -19.63 -47.67 30.30
CA PHE A 639 -19.17 -48.94 29.71
C PHE A 639 -19.12 -50.08 30.73
N PRO A 640 -19.35 -51.33 30.29
CA PRO A 640 -18.60 -52.49 30.77
C PRO A 640 -17.85 -53.23 29.64
N ARG A 641 -16.80 -53.97 30.01
CA ARG A 641 -15.93 -54.75 29.12
C ARG A 641 -16.19 -56.25 29.25
N THR A 642 -16.15 -56.98 28.13
CA THR A 642 -15.63 -58.35 28.01
C THR A 642 -15.11 -58.57 26.57
N GLY A 643 -14.07 -59.37 26.39
CA GLY A 643 -13.61 -59.89 25.09
C GLY A 643 -13.33 -61.40 25.21
N PRO A 644 -12.54 -62.05 24.34
CA PRO A 644 -11.93 -61.57 23.08
C PRO A 644 -12.08 -62.54 21.87
N SER A 645 -12.01 -62.05 20.63
CA SER A 645 -11.58 -62.85 19.45
C SER A 645 -11.22 -61.96 18.25
N GLN A 646 -10.45 -62.52 17.31
CA GLN A 646 -9.77 -61.83 16.21
C GLN A 646 -10.68 -61.55 14.99
N GLY A 647 -10.31 -60.56 14.17
CA GLY A 647 -10.56 -60.62 12.72
C GLY A 647 -11.20 -59.39 12.06
N CYS A 648 -10.37 -58.58 11.39
CA CYS A 648 -10.69 -57.75 10.21
C CYS A 648 -11.74 -56.62 10.34
N GLY A 649 -11.40 -55.39 9.92
CA GLY A 649 -12.41 -54.33 9.70
C GLY A 649 -11.91 -52.88 9.72
N ARG A 650 -12.03 -52.19 8.59
CA ARG A 650 -11.81 -50.75 8.35
C ARG A 650 -12.46 -49.82 9.40
N LYS A 651 -11.85 -48.65 9.68
CA LYS A 651 -12.40 -47.31 9.31
C LYS A 651 -11.58 -46.09 9.79
N HIS A 652 -11.40 -45.15 8.85
CA HIS A 652 -11.33 -43.68 8.91
C HIS A 652 -10.82 -42.89 10.15
N SER A 653 -9.80 -42.06 9.84
CA SER A 653 -9.82 -40.58 9.84
C SER A 653 -10.60 -39.84 10.94
N CYS A 654 -9.86 -39.10 11.77
CA CYS A 654 -10.38 -37.99 12.59
C CYS A 654 -9.39 -36.81 12.58
N SER A 655 -9.16 -36.21 11.40
CA SER A 655 -8.05 -35.26 11.16
C SER A 655 -8.43 -34.03 10.31
N VAL A 656 -9.64 -33.48 10.44
CA VAL A 656 -10.06 -32.28 9.67
C VAL A 656 -10.66 -31.16 10.55
N LEU A 657 -11.21 -31.46 11.74
CA LEU A 657 -11.87 -30.45 12.57
C LEU A 657 -10.92 -29.47 13.32
N SER A 658 -9.61 -29.75 13.35
CA SER A 658 -8.61 -28.90 14.04
C SER A 658 -8.06 -27.76 13.18
N LEU A 659 -8.17 -27.83 11.86
CA LEU A 659 -7.61 -26.83 10.93
C LEU A 659 -8.55 -25.64 10.66
N PHE A 660 -9.87 -25.85 10.72
CA PHE A 660 -10.84 -24.80 10.39
C PHE A 660 -11.01 -23.72 11.48
N LEU A 661 -10.82 -24.09 12.75
CA LEU A 661 -10.88 -23.14 13.87
C LEU A 661 -9.66 -22.17 13.94
N TRP A 662 -8.58 -22.47 13.22
CA TRP A 662 -7.43 -21.56 13.07
C TRP A 662 -7.64 -20.52 11.96
N SER A 663 -8.36 -20.87 10.89
CA SER A 663 -8.62 -20.01 9.73
C SER A 663 -9.41 -18.73 10.10
N LEU A 664 -10.48 -18.88 10.89
CA LEU A 664 -11.39 -17.77 11.23
C LEU A 664 -10.84 -16.77 12.25
N PHE A 665 -9.85 -17.16 13.08
CA PHE A 665 -9.17 -16.21 13.98
C PHE A 665 -8.00 -15.48 13.29
N GLY A 666 -7.35 -16.09 12.30
CA GLY A 666 -6.21 -15.49 11.58
C GLY A 666 -6.56 -14.20 10.82
N PHE A 667 -7.79 -14.09 10.28
CA PHE A 667 -8.21 -12.95 9.47
C PHE A 667 -8.28 -11.61 10.23
N ARG A 668 -8.56 -11.63 11.54
CA ARG A 668 -8.58 -10.40 12.36
C ARG A 668 -7.18 -9.91 12.69
N SER A 669 -6.24 -10.81 12.98
CA SER A 669 -4.84 -10.44 13.26
C SER A 669 -4.10 -9.94 12.02
N LEU A 670 -4.39 -10.49 10.84
CA LEU A 670 -3.77 -10.05 9.58
C LEU A 670 -4.15 -8.61 9.21
N PHE A 671 -5.41 -8.20 9.40
CA PHE A 671 -5.84 -6.82 9.12
C PHE A 671 -5.15 -5.80 10.05
N GLN A 672 -4.84 -6.21 11.28
CA GLN A 672 -4.18 -5.36 12.27
C GLN A 672 -2.66 -5.31 12.10
N LEU A 673 -2.04 -6.41 11.67
CA LEU A 673 -0.63 -6.45 11.23
C LEU A 673 -0.40 -5.65 9.95
N LEU A 674 -1.32 -5.71 8.97
CA LEU A 674 -1.21 -4.93 7.73
C LEU A 674 -1.27 -3.42 8.02
N LEU A 675 -2.11 -3.00 8.97
CA LEU A 675 -2.20 -1.60 9.41
C LEU A 675 -0.90 -1.12 10.09
N CYS A 676 -0.24 -1.98 10.86
CA CYS A 676 1.08 -1.69 11.44
C CYS A 676 2.20 -1.67 10.39
N PHE A 677 2.17 -2.55 9.39
CA PHE A 677 3.22 -2.64 8.37
C PHE A 677 3.19 -1.44 7.39
N ILE A 678 1.99 -0.97 7.02
CA ILE A 678 1.80 0.22 6.18
C ILE A 678 2.30 1.51 6.88
N LEU A 679 2.34 1.53 8.22
CA LEU A 679 2.91 2.64 9.00
C LEU A 679 4.42 2.47 9.31
N GLY A 680 5.00 1.29 9.06
CA GLY A 680 6.39 0.96 9.44
C GLY A 680 7.44 1.11 8.34
N LEU A 681 7.05 1.17 7.06
CA LEU A 681 7.97 1.15 5.91
C LEU A 681 8.60 2.51 5.53
N VAL A 682 8.82 3.41 6.50
CA VAL A 682 9.57 4.66 6.30
C VAL A 682 10.59 4.84 7.42
N GLY A 683 11.74 4.18 7.29
CA GLY A 683 12.89 4.36 8.18
C GLY A 683 14.15 3.72 7.63
N GLY A 684 15.24 4.50 7.51
CA GLY A 684 16.58 3.96 7.25
C GLY A 684 17.29 4.41 5.98
N SER A 685 17.56 5.71 5.81
CA SER A 685 18.83 6.16 5.24
C SER A 685 19.16 7.59 5.68
N GLU A 686 20.40 7.80 6.13
CA GLU A 686 20.86 9.09 6.63
C GLU A 686 21.15 10.04 5.47
N CYS A 687 20.63 11.28 5.53
CA CYS A 687 21.08 12.34 4.62
C CYS A 687 20.93 13.72 5.29
N SER A 688 22.07 14.39 5.46
CA SER A 688 22.24 15.56 6.33
C SER A 688 21.71 16.88 5.74
N ALA A 689 20.41 16.96 5.42
CA ALA A 689 19.79 18.17 4.85
C ALA A 689 18.27 18.32 5.11
N CYS A 690 17.76 17.97 6.30
CA CYS A 690 16.32 18.12 6.62
C CYS A 690 16.05 18.90 7.92
N HIS A 691 15.77 20.21 7.79
CA HIS A 691 15.21 21.01 8.90
C HIS A 691 14.03 21.93 8.50
N TRP A 692 13.45 21.71 7.30
CA TRP A 692 12.40 22.56 6.72
C TRP A 692 11.13 21.81 6.28
N TRP A 693 10.88 20.60 6.80
CA TRP A 693 9.72 19.74 6.43
C TRP A 693 8.86 19.30 7.63
N GLN A 694 8.55 20.25 8.54
CA GLN A 694 7.53 20.06 9.59
C GLN A 694 6.50 21.21 9.60
N ILE A 695 5.93 21.52 8.43
CA ILE A 695 4.71 22.33 8.33
C ILE A 695 3.76 21.66 7.34
N TRP A 696 2.49 21.53 7.74
CA TRP A 696 1.31 21.09 6.95
C TRP A 696 1.00 19.57 6.88
N PRO A 697 -0.15 19.10 7.42
CA PRO A 697 -0.66 17.75 7.18
C PRO A 697 -1.44 17.66 5.85
N ARG A 698 -1.24 16.59 5.08
CA ARG A 698 -2.13 16.25 3.96
C ARG A 698 -3.54 15.95 4.49
N LEU A 699 -4.52 16.76 4.07
CA LEU A 699 -5.93 16.47 4.22
C LEU A 699 -6.64 16.71 2.89
N SER A 700 -7.18 15.63 2.33
CA SER A 700 -8.21 15.62 1.28
C SER A 700 -9.21 14.54 1.67
N PRO A 701 -10.51 14.83 1.76
CA PRO A 701 -11.47 13.88 2.33
C PRO A 701 -11.86 12.81 1.31
N TRP A 702 -11.85 11.54 1.75
CA TRP A 702 -12.71 10.52 1.15
C TRP A 702 -14.06 10.59 1.85
N VAL A 703 -15.12 10.81 1.07
CA VAL A 703 -16.50 10.82 1.55
C VAL A 703 -17.08 9.42 1.35
N CYS A 704 -17.46 8.76 2.43
CA CYS A 704 -18.43 7.66 2.41
C CYS A 704 -19.78 8.18 2.95
N PRO A 705 -20.92 7.77 2.38
CA PRO A 705 -22.24 8.28 2.79
C PRO A 705 -22.68 7.70 4.14
N PRO A 706 -23.50 8.43 4.93
CA PRO A 706 -23.94 8.00 6.25
C PRO A 706 -25.25 7.19 6.22
N GLY A 707 -25.40 6.27 7.18
CA GLY A 707 -26.70 5.88 7.71
C GLY A 707 -27.04 4.39 7.69
N LEU A 708 -26.76 3.69 8.79
CA LEU A 708 -27.70 2.74 9.42
C LEU A 708 -27.26 2.39 10.86
N CYS A 709 -28.22 2.50 11.78
CA CYS A 709 -28.27 1.95 13.16
C CYS A 709 -27.36 2.54 14.27
N HIS A 710 -28.03 3.24 15.19
CA HIS A 710 -27.59 3.50 16.57
C HIS A 710 -27.64 2.22 17.44
N HIS A 711 -26.65 2.00 18.31
CA HIS A 711 -26.80 1.94 19.78
C HIS A 711 -25.42 1.70 20.45
N PRO A 712 -25.18 2.19 21.69
CA PRO A 712 -23.89 2.05 22.35
C PRO A 712 -23.78 0.72 23.13
N VAL A 713 -22.61 0.08 23.08
CA VAL A 713 -22.23 -0.97 24.02
C VAL A 713 -21.04 -0.49 24.83
N VAL A 714 -21.25 -0.31 26.13
CA VAL A 714 -20.20 -0.04 27.11
C VAL A 714 -19.49 -1.35 27.42
N VAL A 715 -18.16 -1.37 27.32
CA VAL A 715 -17.32 -2.44 27.89
C VAL A 715 -16.14 -1.80 28.60
N GLU A 716 -16.22 -1.73 29.92
CA GLU A 716 -15.05 -1.56 30.79
C GLU A 716 -14.37 -2.92 31.02
N GLY A 717 -13.06 -2.91 31.26
CA GLY A 717 -12.40 -3.97 32.03
C GLY A 717 -11.39 -4.88 31.31
N ALA A 718 -10.14 -4.77 31.76
CA ALA A 718 -9.15 -5.85 31.89
C ALA A 718 -8.61 -6.60 30.64
N ALA A 719 -7.53 -6.07 30.05
CA ALA A 719 -6.58 -6.86 29.24
C ALA A 719 -5.15 -6.26 29.19
N ALA A 720 -4.46 -6.12 30.34
CA ALA A 720 -3.12 -5.52 30.41
C ALA A 720 -2.15 -6.23 31.37
N SER A 721 -2.14 -7.58 31.37
CA SER A 721 -1.31 -8.34 32.33
C SER A 721 -0.91 -9.76 31.87
N ASN A 722 -0.45 -9.95 30.62
CA ASN A 722 0.17 -11.25 30.26
C ASN A 722 1.30 -11.25 29.20
N THR A 723 1.62 -10.13 28.55
CA THR A 723 2.61 -10.10 27.44
C THR A 723 4.08 -10.06 27.86
N ARG A 724 4.41 -10.10 29.16
CA ARG A 724 5.81 -10.05 29.66
C ARG A 724 6.42 -11.40 30.09
N ARG A 725 5.70 -12.53 29.95
CA ARG A 725 6.21 -13.86 30.38
C ARG A 725 6.81 -14.75 29.29
N PHE A 726 6.77 -14.34 28.03
CA PHE A 726 7.25 -15.18 26.90
C PHE A 726 8.64 -14.83 26.34
N GLN A 727 9.18 -13.62 26.56
CA GLN A 727 10.52 -13.26 26.06
C GLN A 727 11.68 -13.66 26.99
N GLY A 728 11.40 -14.20 28.19
CA GLY A 728 12.42 -14.53 29.21
C GLY A 728 12.95 -15.97 29.18
N LYS A 729 12.67 -16.79 28.15
CA LYS A 729 12.99 -18.24 28.14
C LYS A 729 13.79 -18.77 26.94
N ILE A 730 14.21 -17.91 25.99
CA ILE A 730 14.92 -18.34 24.77
C ILE A 730 16.45 -18.10 24.85
N THR A 731 16.93 -17.34 25.83
CA THR A 731 18.36 -16.97 26.01
C THR A 731 19.13 -17.85 27.00
N LYS A 732 18.77 -19.14 27.16
CA LYS A 732 19.41 -20.04 28.13
C LYS A 732 19.73 -21.46 27.64
N PHE A 733 19.79 -21.68 26.33
CA PHE A 733 20.01 -23.02 25.73
C PHE A 733 21.24 -23.15 24.81
N LEU A 734 22.11 -22.14 24.72
CA LEU A 734 23.31 -22.17 23.87
C LEU A 734 24.54 -21.57 24.58
N SER A 735 25.05 -22.26 25.61
CA SER A 735 26.42 -22.08 26.11
C SER A 735 26.90 -23.29 26.92
N GLY A 736 27.79 -24.09 26.33
CA GLY A 736 28.40 -25.28 26.95
C GLY A 736 29.23 -26.08 25.95
N ALA A 737 30.56 -25.93 25.98
CA ALA A 737 31.54 -26.56 25.07
C ALA A 737 32.15 -27.83 25.72
N PRO A 738 33.28 -28.46 25.24
CA PRO A 738 34.03 -28.31 23.98
C PRO A 738 34.46 -29.67 23.31
N ALA A 739 35.19 -29.61 22.16
CA ALA A 739 36.47 -30.31 21.88
C ALA A 739 36.69 -30.90 20.46
N LYS A 740 37.81 -30.48 19.84
CA LYS A 740 38.75 -31.18 18.91
C LYS A 740 38.25 -32.25 17.90
N GLN A 741 38.43 -31.98 16.60
CA GLN A 741 39.46 -32.62 15.73
C GLN A 741 39.55 -31.98 14.31
N ARG A 742 40.77 -31.94 13.74
CA ARG A 742 41.18 -31.77 12.31
C ARG A 742 41.84 -33.10 11.87
N PRO A 743 42.18 -33.40 10.58
CA PRO A 743 42.26 -32.59 9.35
C PRO A 743 41.08 -32.89 8.38
N ALA A 744 41.03 -32.57 7.08
CA ALA A 744 41.97 -31.99 6.07
C ALA A 744 41.20 -30.97 5.18
N GLY A 745 41.69 -30.35 4.08
CA GLY A 745 42.95 -30.40 3.32
C GLY A 745 42.78 -30.88 1.87
N CYS A 746 42.44 -29.97 0.94
CA CYS A 746 42.75 -30.02 -0.50
C CYS A 746 42.32 -28.72 -1.21
N ASP A 747 43.09 -28.31 -2.21
CA ASP A 747 42.94 -27.04 -2.95
C ASP A 747 41.96 -27.11 -4.14
N LEU A 748 41.25 -26.01 -4.40
CA LEU A 748 41.10 -25.34 -5.71
C LEU A 748 40.35 -24.00 -5.57
#